data_AF-A0A0M9FXG6-F1
#
_entry.id   AF-A0A0M9FXG6-F1
#
_cell.length_a   1.000
_cell.length_b   1.000
_cell.length_c   1.000
_cell.angle_alpha   90.00
_cell.angle_beta   90.00
_cell.angle_gamma   90.00
#
_symmetry.space_group_name_H-M   'P 1'
#
loop_
_entity.id
_entity.type
_entity.pdbx_description
1 polymer ?
#
loop_
_entity_poly.entity_id
_entity_poly.type
_entity_poly.pdbx_seq_one_letter_code
_entity_poly.pdbx_strand_id
1 'polypeptide(L)'
;MKRTSRLLCSSFYALCVMRLGGRLGRLCGSEKAGRGCAVFLVLVCVTACLAFALVEITYLSRFLHRSPGGTAPSGVRAPRMDQWGRDVSTDRHFAIESLAYANLPAAQQAHQRSQHAAIEERRRKVMEMNGRRIVPRVAPGARDPNAFRLDPVLAASLPRHVEAIVDGIALLRPPGTPPLPSMHTYWRTYTADELYARYDDLDYLYSFVNGTEANHNYRKKIRVSCGRAILALEETYFREHSPLRKAQGAVLTGEGAAQEAMAAAEGRGTGTKGSADAGADVLRTLDHECSYYHSMTNLTNDVFLNRFSGSATAQTVDDRDRETDELRHSIRSLEQHVQWHRGRVVIVSPGHHPTWVDGARNFLAGVCGGASVQALRSRGTHLRLTTVHQDALMPYGMRLTADSHVIEQHIWRVRNTTAVHVYMNDDYFVNRDVAITDLFNEYGGTIVRTESGVVSYGKTADEGISWAEGVANTELFLIQHLERSQEDALPPSLARHWKKVLRLEEKASARHKLFARVKEKEEGATSVRATSGEETAMEEEIQRVLSFRELLLTANSSFYWEAALESPVTVSPMPEGSHIGALQRFYATHAPFVYCTNMFRHFSVRFEGDMAPLQLRHRERKARDLFVPFLYNGFIMARPWEASAKFLPYLLELSDASAMAAADTKTDLGRMPDVTAPYFQEKLHAAYQRNLAKYVHNVSIYLDNDDGCAPPTLYRSPSADVVYMRAQDDLEQNQRAMNGVTSKVPLYFNINAGFTSAEAAKQVKEFLHRQYPTPLYLEKVEEKDMAHGLVLDTLTKVFTDLMQLPIVGVVSYEEGVCPLVRSLSLAFAGHHRGRVHVAVQRYGDGEADETLREARTRLRNRVISAVPVTGCSYNRHVSIGTAVRGDSIADLASRILGNHGASVVLPSTCGAGDGGAAGLRVRGFVMDARTPHAPVTSTAALRAALSMPGQTLALEDFRAMRVGPDDRDVVLVLAREDAAAKAVHWIDGASENDLLITFPLPLREYEEMEATVKWSKP
;
A
#
# COMPACT_ATOMS: atom_id res chain seq x y z
N MET A 1 19.96 23.11 -42.80
CA MET A 1 18.56 23.32 -43.26
C MET A 1 17.67 24.18 -42.34
N LYS A 2 18.11 24.70 -41.17
CA LYS A 2 17.19 25.38 -40.21
C LYS A 2 17.08 26.93 -40.30
N ARG A 3 17.87 27.62 -41.14
CA ARG A 3 17.82 29.10 -41.24
C ARG A 3 16.80 29.63 -42.27
N THR A 4 16.58 28.92 -43.38
CA THR A 4 15.62 29.31 -44.42
C THR A 4 14.15 29.07 -44.03
N SER A 5 13.87 28.11 -43.13
CA SER A 5 12.49 27.81 -42.69
C SER A 5 11.89 28.84 -41.72
N ARG A 6 12.70 29.57 -40.94
CA ARG A 6 12.20 30.53 -39.93
C ARG A 6 11.77 31.87 -40.55
N LEU A 7 12.44 32.31 -41.61
CA LEU A 7 12.06 33.52 -42.36
C LEU A 7 10.76 33.31 -43.16
N LEU A 8 10.53 32.12 -43.70
CA LEU A 8 9.28 31.80 -44.40
C LEU A 8 8.07 31.74 -43.44
N CYS A 9 8.24 31.21 -42.23
CA CYS A 9 7.16 31.16 -41.23
C CYS A 9 6.75 32.55 -40.71
N SER A 10 7.70 33.46 -40.47
CA SER A 10 7.38 34.81 -39.99
C SER A 10 6.69 35.65 -41.06
N SER A 11 7.12 35.52 -42.33
CA SER A 11 6.44 36.16 -43.47
C SER A 11 5.02 35.63 -43.67
N PHE A 12 4.80 34.31 -43.53
CA PHE A 12 3.48 33.71 -43.66
C PHE A 12 2.54 34.09 -42.51
N TYR A 13 3.05 34.14 -41.28
CA TYR A 13 2.30 34.57 -40.10
C TYR A 13 1.85 36.04 -40.21
N ALA A 14 2.75 36.95 -40.60
CA ALA A 14 2.40 38.34 -40.81
C ALA A 14 1.32 38.51 -41.88
N LEU A 15 1.39 37.73 -42.97
CA LEU A 15 0.39 37.75 -44.03
C LEU A 15 -0.99 37.26 -43.56
N CYS A 16 -1.02 36.21 -42.73
CA CYS A 16 -2.25 35.68 -42.14
C CYS A 16 -2.89 36.67 -41.15
N VAL A 17 -2.10 37.29 -40.26
CA VAL A 17 -2.58 38.27 -39.27
C VAL A 17 -3.11 39.53 -39.97
N MET A 18 -2.44 39.99 -41.03
CA MET A 18 -2.91 41.13 -41.83
C MET A 18 -4.22 40.84 -42.58
N ARG A 19 -4.39 39.62 -43.11
CA ARG A 19 -5.64 39.20 -43.76
C ARG A 19 -6.77 39.04 -42.76
N LEU A 20 -6.49 38.52 -41.56
CA LEU A 20 -7.47 38.36 -40.50
C LEU A 20 -7.92 39.72 -39.94
N GLY A 21 -6.97 40.63 -39.67
CA GLY A 21 -7.27 42.00 -39.23
C GLY A 21 -8.08 42.79 -40.26
N GLY A 22 -7.81 42.61 -41.55
CA GLY A 22 -8.64 43.22 -42.61
C GLY A 22 -10.06 42.67 -42.68
N ARG A 23 -10.27 41.36 -42.42
CA ARG A 23 -11.61 40.76 -42.37
C ARG A 23 -12.38 41.17 -41.12
N LEU A 24 -11.74 41.19 -39.96
CA LEU A 24 -12.34 41.64 -38.71
C LEU A 24 -12.64 43.15 -38.74
N GLY A 25 -11.74 43.96 -39.30
CA GLY A 25 -11.99 45.39 -39.52
C GLY A 25 -13.20 45.65 -40.41
N ARG A 26 -13.43 44.83 -41.45
CA ARG A 26 -14.66 44.91 -42.27
C ARG A 26 -15.92 44.59 -41.49
N LEU A 27 -15.88 43.61 -40.59
CA LEU A 27 -17.00 43.27 -39.70
C LEU A 27 -17.29 44.39 -38.69
N CYS A 28 -16.27 45.16 -38.31
CA CYS A 28 -16.37 46.28 -37.36
C CYS A 28 -16.46 47.66 -38.04
N GLY A 29 -16.73 47.73 -39.36
CA GLY A 29 -17.02 48.99 -40.07
C GLY A 29 -15.81 49.78 -40.59
N SER A 30 -14.56 49.31 -40.41
CA SER A 30 -13.37 49.93 -41.02
C SER A 30 -12.22 48.93 -41.22
N GLU A 31 -12.01 48.52 -42.47
CA GLU A 31 -10.89 47.64 -42.85
C GLU A 31 -9.53 48.28 -42.56
N LYS A 32 -9.41 49.60 -42.70
CA LYS A 32 -8.17 50.34 -42.41
C LYS A 32 -7.81 50.27 -40.93
N ALA A 33 -8.78 50.40 -40.04
CA ALA A 33 -8.54 50.29 -38.59
C ALA A 33 -8.15 48.86 -38.19
N GLY A 34 -8.84 47.84 -38.72
CA GLY A 34 -8.53 46.44 -38.42
C GLY A 34 -7.15 45.99 -38.95
N ARG A 35 -6.73 46.50 -40.12
CA ARG A 35 -5.35 46.30 -40.60
C ARG A 35 -4.33 47.06 -39.74
N GLY A 36 -4.66 48.26 -39.26
CA GLY A 36 -3.81 49.01 -38.32
C GLY A 36 -3.53 48.25 -37.02
N CYS A 37 -4.56 47.67 -36.41
CA CYS A 37 -4.42 46.82 -35.22
C CYS A 37 -3.58 45.55 -35.48
N ALA A 38 -3.73 44.93 -36.66
CA ALA A 38 -2.92 43.78 -37.06
C ALA A 38 -1.44 44.13 -37.23
N VAL A 39 -1.12 45.30 -37.81
CA VAL A 39 0.27 45.80 -37.90
C VAL A 39 0.87 45.99 -36.51
N PHE A 40 0.11 46.57 -35.58
CA PHE A 40 0.56 46.77 -34.20
C PHE A 40 0.87 45.44 -33.50
N LEU A 41 0.00 44.44 -33.64
CA LEU A 41 0.21 43.08 -33.10
C LEU A 41 1.44 42.38 -33.67
N VAL A 42 1.70 42.52 -34.98
CA VAL A 42 2.91 41.96 -35.60
C VAL A 42 4.16 42.67 -35.08
N LEU A 43 4.13 44.00 -34.92
CA LEU A 43 5.23 44.78 -34.35
C LEU A 43 5.55 44.36 -32.90
N VAL A 44 4.53 44.16 -32.05
CA VAL A 44 4.70 43.67 -30.67
C VAL A 44 5.30 42.27 -30.63
N CYS A 45 4.89 41.37 -31.54
CA CYS A 45 5.47 40.03 -31.60
C CYS A 45 6.93 40.04 -32.06
N VAL A 46 7.28 40.89 -33.04
CA VAL A 46 8.65 41.01 -33.55
C VAL A 46 9.57 41.63 -32.49
N THR A 47 9.12 42.64 -31.76
CA THR A 47 9.89 43.23 -30.65
C THR A 47 10.08 42.25 -29.49
N ALA A 48 9.06 41.45 -29.15
CA ALA A 48 9.19 40.38 -28.15
C ALA A 48 10.19 39.29 -28.58
N CYS A 49 10.20 38.91 -29.86
CA CYS A 49 11.19 37.95 -30.40
C CYS A 49 12.61 38.51 -30.42
N LEU A 50 12.78 39.80 -30.74
CA LEU A 50 14.08 40.48 -30.69
C LEU A 50 14.60 40.61 -29.26
N ALA A 51 13.72 40.89 -28.28
CA ALA A 51 14.08 40.88 -26.86
C ALA A 51 14.53 39.47 -26.40
N PHE A 52 13.84 38.42 -26.86
CA PHE A 52 14.24 37.04 -26.57
C PHE A 52 15.59 36.66 -27.20
N ALA A 53 15.85 37.11 -28.43
CA ALA A 53 17.13 36.88 -29.10
C ALA A 53 18.28 37.64 -28.44
N LEU A 54 18.02 38.86 -27.95
CA LEU A 54 18.99 39.62 -27.16
C LEU A 54 19.33 38.91 -25.84
N VAL A 55 18.34 38.34 -25.15
CA VAL A 55 18.54 37.54 -23.93
C VAL A 55 19.37 36.28 -24.19
N GLU A 56 19.19 35.59 -25.32
CA GLU A 56 20.05 34.45 -25.69
C GLU A 56 21.49 34.87 -25.99
N ILE A 57 21.71 36.04 -26.61
CA ILE A 57 23.05 36.55 -26.91
C ILE A 57 23.80 36.96 -25.62
N THR A 58 23.11 37.50 -24.60
CA THR A 58 23.69 37.75 -23.27
C THR A 58 23.94 36.47 -22.47
N TYR A 59 23.21 35.39 -22.76
CA TYR A 59 23.42 34.08 -22.13
C TYR A 59 24.65 33.36 -22.71
N LEU A 60 24.86 33.47 -24.02
CA LEU A 60 26.01 32.88 -24.73
C LEU A 60 27.34 33.60 -24.44
N SER A 61 27.33 34.91 -24.21
CA SER A 61 28.55 35.66 -23.87
C SER A 61 29.07 35.39 -22.44
N ARG A 62 28.21 34.88 -21.54
CA ARG A 62 28.60 34.46 -20.17
C ARG A 62 29.16 33.04 -20.09
N PHE A 63 29.02 32.23 -21.14
CA PHE A 63 29.45 30.82 -21.14
C PHE A 63 30.88 30.61 -21.70
N LEU A 64 31.47 31.61 -22.34
CA LEU A 64 32.80 31.51 -22.99
C LEU A 64 33.98 32.01 -22.12
N HIS A 65 33.76 32.28 -20.83
CA HIS A 65 34.83 32.66 -19.89
C HIS A 65 34.78 31.79 -18.62
N ARG A 66 35.18 30.51 -18.73
CA ARG A 66 35.79 29.70 -17.64
C ARG A 66 36.11 28.27 -18.09
N SER A 67 37.34 28.03 -18.55
CA SER A 67 38.23 26.96 -18.07
C SER A 67 39.49 26.86 -18.96
N PRO A 68 40.71 26.76 -18.37
CA PRO A 68 41.95 26.62 -19.12
C PRO A 68 42.41 25.15 -19.24
N GLY A 69 43.02 24.84 -20.39
CA GLY A 69 44.18 23.94 -20.50
C GLY A 69 43.93 22.43 -20.59
N GLY A 70 44.45 21.80 -21.66
CA GLY A 70 44.65 20.35 -21.69
C GLY A 70 44.69 19.75 -23.10
N THR A 71 45.90 19.68 -23.65
CA THR A 71 46.29 19.15 -24.96
C THR A 71 45.96 17.67 -25.18
N ALA A 72 45.53 17.33 -26.41
CA ALA A 72 45.44 15.96 -26.92
C ALA A 72 46.81 15.32 -27.15
N PRO A 73 46.88 13.97 -27.18
CA PRO A 73 47.67 13.33 -28.22
C PRO A 73 46.89 12.26 -28.99
N SER A 74 47.21 12.23 -30.27
CA SER A 74 46.82 11.27 -31.30
C SER A 74 47.68 10.00 -31.30
N GLY A 75 47.07 8.87 -31.64
CA GLY A 75 47.72 7.60 -32.00
C GLY A 75 47.25 6.42 -31.14
N VAL A 76 47.08 5.17 -31.57
CA VAL A 76 47.29 4.44 -32.82
C VAL A 76 46.51 3.11 -32.65
N ARG A 77 45.89 2.62 -33.72
CA ARG A 77 45.48 1.22 -34.08
C ARG A 77 44.50 0.40 -33.22
N ALA A 78 43.55 -0.17 -33.96
CA ALA A 78 42.76 -1.35 -33.62
C ALA A 78 43.54 -2.67 -33.81
N PRO A 79 43.21 -3.72 -33.02
CA PRO A 79 43.15 -5.11 -33.49
C PRO A 79 41.76 -5.72 -33.20
N ARG A 80 41.00 -6.17 -34.21
CA ARG A 80 40.89 -7.53 -34.76
C ARG A 80 40.50 -8.64 -33.76
N MET A 81 39.32 -9.21 -34.03
CA MET A 81 38.78 -10.50 -33.58
C MET A 81 39.74 -11.66 -33.90
N ASP A 82 39.91 -12.61 -32.96
CA ASP A 82 39.50 -14.02 -33.12
C ASP A 82 39.94 -14.91 -31.92
N GLN A 83 39.11 -15.93 -31.64
CA GLN A 83 39.26 -17.13 -30.77
C GLN A 83 39.15 -16.93 -29.23
N TRP A 84 38.19 -17.50 -28.46
CA TRP A 84 37.62 -18.85 -28.24
C TRP A 84 38.02 -19.43 -26.85
N GLY A 85 37.04 -19.96 -26.11
CA GLY A 85 37.18 -20.75 -24.88
C GLY A 85 36.20 -20.27 -23.79
N ARG A 86 34.95 -20.75 -23.70
CA ARG A 86 34.54 -21.98 -23.01
C ARG A 86 35.36 -22.23 -21.73
N ASP A 87 34.83 -21.81 -20.59
CA ASP A 87 34.59 -22.75 -19.49
C ASP A 87 33.53 -22.25 -18.49
N VAL A 88 32.76 -23.21 -18.02
CA VAL A 88 31.63 -23.12 -17.09
C VAL A 88 32.09 -23.77 -15.79
N SER A 89 31.96 -23.09 -14.65
CA SER A 89 31.69 -23.70 -13.33
C SER A 89 31.31 -22.57 -12.35
N THR A 90 30.04 -22.33 -12.00
CA THR A 90 29.28 -23.01 -10.93
C THR A 90 30.13 -23.45 -9.75
N ASP A 91 30.07 -22.71 -8.64
CA ASP A 91 29.60 -23.23 -7.35
C ASP A 91 29.94 -22.26 -6.20
N ARG A 92 28.92 -21.55 -5.69
CA ARG A 92 28.51 -21.55 -4.27
C ARG A 92 27.25 -20.69 -4.06
N HIS A 93 26.31 -21.33 -3.37
CA HIS A 93 24.93 -20.94 -3.11
C HIS A 93 24.75 -19.62 -2.34
N PHE A 94 23.73 -18.83 -2.73
CA PHE A 94 22.76 -18.25 -1.79
C PHE A 94 21.38 -18.20 -2.46
N ALA A 95 20.45 -18.97 -1.91
CA ALA A 95 19.15 -19.29 -2.47
C ALA A 95 18.13 -18.18 -2.20
N ILE A 96 17.63 -17.58 -3.27
CA ILE A 96 16.22 -17.17 -3.37
C ILE A 96 15.73 -17.86 -4.64
N GLU A 97 15.36 -19.13 -4.50
CA GLU A 97 14.62 -19.83 -5.54
C GLU A 97 13.14 -19.54 -5.31
N SER A 98 12.48 -18.91 -6.28
CA SER A 98 11.04 -19.10 -6.39
C SER A 98 10.80 -20.58 -6.67
N LEU A 99 10.20 -21.24 -5.68
CA LEU A 99 9.76 -22.62 -5.78
C LEU A 99 8.79 -22.82 -6.95
N ALA A 100 8.09 -21.78 -7.43
CA ALA A 100 7.09 -21.94 -8.49
C ALA A 100 7.72 -22.21 -9.86
N TYR A 101 8.71 -21.40 -10.29
CA TYR A 101 9.39 -21.58 -11.57
C TYR A 101 10.34 -22.80 -11.57
N ALA A 102 11.09 -23.00 -10.48
CA ALA A 102 12.06 -24.09 -10.35
C ALA A 102 11.39 -25.49 -10.37
N ASN A 103 10.17 -25.59 -9.81
CA ASN A 103 9.38 -26.82 -9.83
C ASN A 103 8.67 -27.06 -11.17
N LEU A 104 8.78 -26.16 -12.15
CA LEU A 104 8.25 -26.42 -13.49
C LEU A 104 9.10 -27.46 -14.21
N PRO A 105 8.48 -28.39 -14.96
CA PRO A 105 9.20 -29.21 -15.92
C PRO A 105 10.01 -28.33 -16.87
N ALA A 106 11.23 -28.76 -17.22
CA ALA A 106 12.14 -28.00 -18.10
C ALA A 106 11.49 -27.54 -19.42
N ALA A 107 10.53 -28.31 -19.95
CA ALA A 107 9.75 -27.94 -21.13
C ALA A 107 8.88 -26.69 -20.92
N GLN A 108 8.32 -26.50 -19.72
CA GLN A 108 7.51 -25.35 -19.37
C GLN A 108 8.37 -24.11 -19.10
N GLN A 109 9.53 -24.27 -18.46
CA GLN A 109 10.52 -23.19 -18.33
C GLN A 109 10.98 -22.72 -19.73
N ALA A 110 11.31 -23.66 -20.62
CA ALA A 110 11.67 -23.36 -22.01
C ALA A 110 10.51 -22.69 -22.78
N HIS A 111 9.26 -23.08 -22.50
CA HIS A 111 8.09 -22.41 -23.06
C HIS A 111 7.99 -20.95 -22.61
N GLN A 112 8.20 -20.66 -21.32
CA GLN A 112 8.23 -19.28 -20.80
C GLN A 112 9.34 -18.45 -21.47
N ARG A 113 10.53 -19.03 -21.65
CA ARG A 113 11.64 -18.39 -22.39
C ARG A 113 11.27 -18.09 -23.84
N SER A 114 10.58 -19.02 -24.50
CA SER A 114 10.08 -18.82 -25.87
C SER A 114 9.01 -17.72 -25.94
N GLN A 115 8.14 -17.61 -24.92
CA GLN A 115 7.14 -16.55 -24.83
C GLN A 115 7.80 -15.19 -24.63
N HIS A 116 8.78 -15.07 -23.73
CA HIS A 116 9.57 -13.85 -23.55
C HIS A 116 10.25 -13.41 -24.86
N ALA A 117 10.96 -14.33 -25.52
CA ALA A 117 11.60 -14.05 -26.81
C ALA A 117 10.57 -13.63 -27.89
N ALA A 118 9.39 -14.25 -27.92
CA ALA A 118 8.32 -13.88 -28.85
C ALA A 118 7.68 -12.52 -28.53
N ILE A 119 7.61 -12.11 -27.25
CA ILE A 119 7.14 -10.78 -26.83
C ILE A 119 8.13 -9.72 -27.31
N GLU A 120 9.43 -9.92 -27.05
CA GLU A 120 10.49 -9.00 -27.50
C GLU A 120 10.56 -8.91 -29.03
N GLU A 121 10.39 -10.04 -29.74
CA GLU A 121 10.34 -10.05 -31.20
C GLU A 121 9.12 -9.32 -31.77
N ARG A 122 7.93 -9.53 -31.17
CA ARG A 122 6.72 -8.79 -31.54
C ARG A 122 6.87 -7.30 -31.26
N ARG A 123 7.53 -6.93 -30.16
CA ARG A 123 7.86 -5.53 -29.84
C ARG A 123 8.74 -4.90 -30.90
N ARG A 124 9.82 -5.59 -31.28
CA ARG A 124 10.72 -5.14 -32.35
C ARG A 124 9.95 -4.85 -33.64
N LYS A 125 9.06 -5.77 -34.05
CA LYS A 125 8.21 -5.60 -35.25
C LYS A 125 7.23 -4.44 -35.13
N VAL A 126 6.57 -4.26 -33.99
CA VAL A 126 5.65 -3.12 -33.76
C VAL A 126 6.41 -1.78 -33.76
N MET A 127 7.61 -1.73 -33.18
CA MET A 127 8.47 -0.54 -33.23
C MET A 127 8.94 -0.22 -34.65
N GLU A 128 9.25 -1.25 -35.45
CA GLU A 128 9.59 -1.11 -36.87
C GLU A 128 8.40 -0.63 -37.70
N MET A 129 7.20 -1.19 -37.50
CA MET A 129 5.96 -0.79 -38.20
C MET A 129 5.51 0.64 -37.88
N ASN A 130 5.69 1.10 -36.64
CA ASN A 130 5.28 2.44 -36.21
C ASN A 130 6.29 3.55 -36.59
N GLY A 131 7.38 3.23 -37.32
CA GLY A 131 8.36 4.20 -37.81
C GLY A 131 9.08 5.01 -36.72
N ARG A 132 8.90 4.65 -35.45
CA ARG A 132 9.47 5.35 -34.30
C ARG A 132 10.60 4.50 -33.72
N ARG A 133 11.82 4.71 -34.22
CA ARG A 133 13.02 4.51 -33.39
C ARG A 133 12.95 5.57 -32.27
N ILE A 134 12.34 5.23 -31.14
CA ILE A 134 12.47 6.02 -29.91
C ILE A 134 13.87 5.72 -29.36
N VAL A 135 14.88 6.34 -29.96
CA VAL A 135 16.16 6.53 -29.26
C VAL A 135 15.91 7.69 -28.30
N PRO A 136 16.12 7.53 -26.99
CA PRO A 136 15.96 8.62 -26.04
C PRO A 136 16.83 9.80 -26.48
N ARG A 137 16.21 10.95 -26.74
CA ARG A 137 16.96 12.17 -27.06
C ARG A 137 17.56 12.71 -25.77
N VAL A 138 18.83 12.39 -25.52
CA VAL A 138 19.66 13.13 -24.56
C VAL A 138 19.94 14.51 -25.17
N ALA A 139 19.58 15.58 -24.46
CA ALA A 139 19.92 16.94 -24.87
C ALA A 139 21.45 17.14 -24.79
N PRO A 140 22.10 17.77 -25.80
CA PRO A 140 23.54 18.01 -25.75
C PRO A 140 23.88 18.91 -24.55
N GLY A 141 24.67 18.42 -23.61
CA GLY A 141 25.15 19.18 -22.45
C GLY A 141 24.39 18.95 -21.12
N ALA A 142 23.32 18.17 -21.09
CA ALA A 142 22.73 17.68 -19.84
C ALA A 142 23.47 16.40 -19.41
N ARG A 143 24.01 16.35 -18.18
CA ARG A 143 24.42 15.07 -17.57
C ARG A 143 23.14 14.28 -17.34
N ASP A 144 22.92 13.23 -18.11
CA ASP A 144 21.79 12.33 -17.93
C ASP A 144 21.99 11.54 -16.62
N PRO A 145 21.13 11.69 -15.60
CA PRO A 145 21.14 10.83 -14.43
C PRO A 145 20.87 9.35 -14.79
N ASN A 146 20.39 9.09 -16.01
CA ASN A 146 20.00 7.78 -16.53
C ASN A 146 21.03 7.13 -17.46
N ALA A 147 22.31 7.53 -17.40
CA ALA A 147 23.40 6.89 -18.16
C ALA A 147 23.62 5.39 -17.85
N PHE A 148 22.75 4.76 -17.06
CA PHE A 148 22.69 3.33 -16.79
C PHE A 148 21.77 2.57 -17.75
N ARG A 149 20.87 3.24 -18.49
CA ARG A 149 19.78 2.54 -19.21
C ARG A 149 19.92 2.44 -20.73
N LEU A 150 21.01 2.93 -21.30
CA LEU A 150 21.17 2.95 -22.74
C LEU A 150 22.62 2.68 -23.07
N ASP A 151 22.96 1.40 -23.27
CA ASP A 151 23.52 0.95 -24.55
C ASP A 151 24.05 -0.49 -24.43
N PRO A 152 23.40 -1.49 -25.09
CA PRO A 152 23.95 -2.85 -25.14
C PRO A 152 25.29 -2.94 -25.91
N VAL A 153 25.68 -1.88 -26.63
CA VAL A 153 26.97 -1.75 -27.31
C VAL A 153 28.06 -1.16 -26.39
N LEU A 154 27.70 -0.48 -25.29
CA LEU A 154 28.64 0.10 -24.33
C LEU A 154 29.15 -0.89 -23.28
N ALA A 155 28.63 -2.12 -23.25
CA ALA A 155 29.23 -3.23 -22.48
C ALA A 155 30.70 -3.51 -22.87
N ALA A 156 31.19 -2.92 -23.97
CA ALA A 156 32.55 -3.12 -24.47
C ALA A 156 33.49 -1.90 -24.43
N SER A 157 33.10 -0.73 -23.88
CA SER A 157 34.02 0.42 -23.85
C SER A 157 34.10 1.15 -22.51
N LEU A 158 35.27 0.96 -21.89
CA LEU A 158 35.87 1.58 -20.71
C LEU A 158 35.31 1.11 -19.35
N PRO A 159 36.16 0.49 -18.49
CA PRO A 159 35.77 0.14 -17.12
C PRO A 159 35.40 1.39 -16.35
N ARG A 160 34.17 1.46 -15.82
CA ARG A 160 33.88 2.39 -14.73
C ARG A 160 34.42 1.76 -13.45
N HIS A 161 35.13 2.57 -12.66
CA HIS A 161 35.67 2.13 -11.37
C HIS A 161 34.51 1.78 -10.43
N VAL A 162 34.25 0.49 -10.28
CA VAL A 162 33.53 -0.07 -9.14
C VAL A 162 34.57 -0.23 -8.04
N GLU A 163 34.42 0.45 -6.90
CA GLU A 163 35.45 0.49 -5.85
C GLU A 163 35.71 -0.89 -5.22
N ALA A 164 34.76 -1.83 -5.29
CA ALA A 164 34.97 -3.25 -5.02
C ALA A 164 33.85 -4.09 -5.65
N ILE A 165 34.20 -5.17 -6.35
CA ILE A 165 33.29 -6.26 -6.70
C ILE A 165 33.65 -7.41 -5.76
N VAL A 166 32.71 -7.84 -4.92
CA VAL A 166 32.85 -9.05 -4.08
C VAL A 166 31.79 -10.02 -4.56
N ASP A 167 32.20 -11.20 -5.03
CA ASP A 167 31.30 -12.29 -5.44
C ASP A 167 30.20 -11.91 -6.46
N GLY A 168 30.49 -10.96 -7.37
CA GLY A 168 29.53 -10.49 -8.39
C GLY A 168 28.62 -9.34 -7.94
N ILE A 169 28.86 -8.79 -6.75
CA ILE A 169 28.11 -7.68 -6.13
C ILE A 169 28.98 -6.42 -6.12
N ALA A 170 28.43 -5.27 -6.50
CA ALA A 170 29.14 -3.99 -6.58
C ALA A 170 28.67 -2.99 -5.50
N LEU A 171 29.56 -2.08 -5.09
CA LEU A 171 29.22 -0.98 -4.16
C LEU A 171 28.64 0.23 -4.92
N LEU A 172 27.51 0.80 -4.46
CA LEU A 172 26.87 1.96 -5.10
C LEU A 172 26.80 3.17 -4.18
N ARG A 173 27.34 4.31 -4.61
CA ARG A 173 26.89 5.62 -4.12
C ARG A 173 26.59 6.57 -5.29
N PRO A 174 25.43 7.26 -5.27
CA PRO A 174 25.13 8.27 -6.28
C PRO A 174 26.23 9.35 -6.35
N PRO A 175 26.47 9.94 -7.54
CA PRO A 175 27.41 11.05 -7.65
C PRO A 175 26.97 12.24 -6.80
N GLY A 176 27.79 12.64 -5.83
CA GLY A 176 27.58 13.85 -5.02
C GLY A 176 27.01 13.65 -3.62
N THR A 177 26.72 12.41 -3.18
CA THR A 177 26.39 12.13 -1.77
C THR A 177 27.62 11.64 -0.99
N PRO A 178 28.08 12.39 0.04
CA PRO A 178 29.13 11.91 0.92
C PRO A 178 28.68 10.61 1.64
N PRO A 179 29.60 9.67 1.93
CA PRO A 179 29.23 8.44 2.61
C PRO A 179 28.72 8.76 4.00
N LEU A 180 27.65 8.09 4.43
CA LEU A 180 27.42 7.94 5.86
C LEU A 180 28.56 7.07 6.45
N PRO A 181 29.11 7.43 7.63
CA PRO A 181 30.24 6.72 8.22
C PRO A 181 29.96 5.22 8.41
N SER A 182 30.85 4.36 7.90
CA SER A 182 30.76 2.90 8.07
C SER A 182 29.49 2.24 7.49
N MET A 183 28.75 2.90 6.61
CA MET A 183 27.62 2.30 5.90
C MET A 183 28.01 1.94 4.47
N HIS A 184 27.76 0.69 4.08
CA HIS A 184 28.06 0.13 2.77
C HIS A 184 26.79 -0.43 2.12
N THR A 185 26.62 -0.14 0.84
CA THR A 185 25.48 -0.57 0.02
C THR A 185 25.95 -1.46 -1.11
N TYR A 186 25.21 -2.54 -1.36
CA TYR A 186 25.58 -3.62 -2.26
C TYR A 186 24.45 -3.90 -3.26
N TRP A 187 24.76 -4.25 -4.50
CA TRP A 187 23.77 -4.63 -5.51
C TRP A 187 24.34 -5.62 -6.53
N ARG A 188 23.46 -6.34 -7.25
CA ARG A 188 23.83 -7.26 -8.33
C ARG A 188 22.96 -7.09 -9.57
N THR A 189 23.45 -7.56 -10.72
CA THR A 189 22.65 -7.71 -11.93
C THR A 189 21.97 -9.07 -12.02
N TYR A 190 20.83 -9.11 -12.70
CA TYR A 190 20.00 -10.25 -12.99
C TYR A 190 19.75 -10.35 -14.49
N THR A 191 19.69 -11.58 -14.98
CA THR A 191 19.11 -11.92 -16.29
C THR A 191 17.58 -11.87 -16.23
N ALA A 192 16.93 -11.80 -17.40
CA ALA A 192 15.46 -11.85 -17.46
C ALA A 192 14.89 -13.15 -16.85
N ASP A 193 15.56 -14.28 -17.06
CA ASP A 193 15.14 -15.57 -16.51
C ASP A 193 15.22 -15.60 -14.97
N GLU A 194 16.27 -15.00 -14.39
CA GLU A 194 16.38 -14.85 -12.93
C GLU A 194 15.33 -13.91 -12.37
N LEU A 195 14.94 -12.86 -13.11
CA LEU A 195 13.85 -11.97 -12.71
C LEU A 195 12.48 -12.67 -12.79
N TYR A 196 12.23 -13.47 -13.82
CA TYR A 196 11.03 -14.30 -13.90
C TYR A 196 10.97 -15.28 -12.75
N ALA A 197 12.08 -15.97 -12.45
CA ALA A 197 12.13 -16.83 -11.28
C ALA A 197 11.86 -16.00 -10.03
N ARG A 198 12.54 -14.88 -9.80
CA ARG A 198 12.39 -14.12 -8.54
C ARG A 198 11.00 -13.50 -8.31
N TYR A 199 10.28 -13.15 -9.38
CA TYR A 199 9.10 -12.30 -9.29
C TYR A 199 7.85 -12.86 -10.00
N ASP A 200 7.83 -14.14 -10.40
CA ASP A 200 6.62 -14.74 -10.99
C ASP A 200 5.44 -14.76 -10.00
N ASP A 201 5.71 -14.80 -8.71
CA ASP A 201 4.74 -14.79 -7.62
C ASP A 201 4.38 -13.38 -7.09
N LEU A 202 4.84 -12.31 -7.73
CA LEU A 202 4.61 -10.92 -7.26
C LEU A 202 3.13 -10.63 -7.01
N ASP A 203 2.79 -9.84 -6.00
CA ASP A 203 1.39 -9.50 -5.75
C ASP A 203 0.89 -8.37 -6.67
N TYR A 204 -0.30 -8.56 -7.26
CA TYR A 204 -1.09 -7.48 -7.85
C TYR A 204 -2.15 -7.05 -6.84
N LEU A 205 -2.02 -5.83 -6.34
CA LEU A 205 -2.91 -5.25 -5.34
C LEU A 205 -3.81 -4.21 -6.02
N TYR A 206 -5.11 -4.44 -5.95
CA TYR A 206 -6.13 -3.53 -6.42
C TYR A 206 -6.72 -2.73 -5.26
N SER A 207 -6.96 -1.44 -5.46
CA SER A 207 -7.99 -0.73 -4.70
C SER A 207 -9.30 -0.76 -5.49
N PHE A 208 -10.38 -1.09 -4.80
CA PHE A 208 -11.74 -1.13 -5.37
C PHE A 208 -12.68 -0.39 -4.43
N VAL A 209 -12.99 0.84 -4.81
CA VAL A 209 -13.78 1.76 -3.98
C VAL A 209 -15.14 2.08 -4.58
N ASN A 210 -15.38 1.69 -5.83
CA ASN A 210 -16.67 1.82 -6.49
C ASN A 210 -17.55 0.62 -6.12
N GLY A 211 -18.83 0.84 -5.88
CA GLY A 211 -19.75 -0.26 -5.59
C GLY A 211 -21.07 0.19 -4.99
N THR A 212 -22.08 -0.66 -5.08
CA THR A 212 -23.45 -0.35 -4.64
C THR A 212 -23.86 -1.10 -3.38
N GLU A 213 -22.92 -1.77 -2.73
CA GLU A 213 -23.18 -2.53 -1.50
C GLU A 213 -23.57 -1.60 -0.34
N ALA A 214 -24.48 -2.07 0.51
CA ALA A 214 -25.15 -1.23 1.50
C ALA A 214 -24.17 -0.65 2.55
N ASN A 215 -23.25 -1.45 3.11
CA ASN A 215 -22.27 -0.96 4.08
C ASN A 215 -21.34 0.09 3.46
N HIS A 216 -20.90 -0.13 2.22
CA HIS A 216 -20.10 0.85 1.49
C HIS A 216 -20.85 2.17 1.31
N ASN A 217 -22.09 2.12 0.81
CA ASN A 217 -22.94 3.29 0.60
C ASN A 217 -23.21 4.02 1.94
N TYR A 218 -23.50 3.28 3.01
CA TYR A 218 -23.66 3.83 4.36
C TYR A 218 -22.42 4.61 4.80
N ARG A 219 -21.23 4.00 4.72
CA ARG A 219 -19.96 4.64 5.08
C ARG A 219 -19.74 5.92 4.26
N LYS A 220 -20.03 5.88 2.95
CA LYS A 220 -19.94 7.04 2.07
C LYS A 220 -20.90 8.16 2.52
N LYS A 221 -22.18 7.87 2.71
CA LYS A 221 -23.19 8.89 3.08
C LYS A 221 -22.91 9.48 4.47
N ILE A 222 -22.55 8.66 5.45
CA ILE A 222 -22.17 9.13 6.79
C ILE A 222 -20.93 10.03 6.71
N ARG A 223 -19.89 9.62 5.99
CA ARG A 223 -18.67 10.42 5.84
C ARG A 223 -18.98 11.78 5.21
N VAL A 224 -19.73 11.80 4.11
CA VAL A 224 -20.07 13.04 3.39
C VAL A 224 -20.95 13.96 4.24
N SER A 225 -21.93 13.40 4.96
CA SER A 225 -22.97 14.19 5.62
C SER A 225 -22.60 14.56 7.06
N CYS A 226 -21.91 13.68 7.78
CA CYS A 226 -21.59 13.82 9.19
C CYS A 226 -20.07 13.85 9.48
N GLY A 227 -19.19 13.68 8.48
CA GLY A 227 -17.76 13.45 8.70
C GLY A 227 -17.04 14.54 9.50
N ARG A 228 -17.44 15.82 9.35
CA ARG A 228 -16.89 16.92 10.16
C ARG A 228 -17.27 16.82 11.63
N ALA A 229 -18.55 16.55 11.93
CA ALA A 229 -19.03 16.38 13.30
C ALA A 229 -18.38 15.15 13.94
N ILE A 230 -18.30 14.04 13.21
CA ILE A 230 -17.61 12.82 13.64
C ILE A 230 -16.15 13.11 14.01
N LEU A 231 -15.41 13.80 13.14
CA LEU A 231 -14.00 14.13 13.39
C LEU A 231 -13.83 15.05 14.61
N ALA A 232 -14.70 16.06 14.77
CA ALA A 232 -14.66 16.97 15.90
C ALA A 232 -14.95 16.28 17.24
N LEU A 233 -15.92 15.34 17.25
CA LEU A 233 -16.25 14.53 18.41
C LEU A 233 -15.10 13.59 18.79
N GLU A 234 -14.54 12.88 17.80
CA GLU A 234 -13.37 12.03 18.01
C GLU A 234 -12.20 12.87 18.58
N GLU A 235 -11.87 14.01 17.96
CA GLU A 235 -10.79 14.88 18.43
C GLU A 235 -11.00 15.36 19.86
N THR A 236 -12.21 15.79 20.20
CA THR A 236 -12.57 16.24 21.55
C THR A 236 -12.40 15.12 22.56
N TYR A 237 -12.93 13.92 22.27
CA TYR A 237 -12.79 12.75 23.13
C TYR A 237 -11.31 12.43 23.40
N PHE A 238 -10.48 12.37 22.34
CA PHE A 238 -9.06 12.08 22.49
C PHE A 238 -8.31 13.17 23.26
N ARG A 239 -8.62 14.46 23.06
CA ARG A 239 -8.02 15.57 23.82
C ARG A 239 -8.34 15.50 25.31
N GLU A 240 -9.59 15.22 25.66
CA GLU A 240 -10.04 15.16 27.05
C GLU A 240 -9.43 13.97 27.81
N HIS A 241 -9.21 12.86 27.11
CA HIS A 241 -8.71 11.63 27.70
C HIS A 241 -7.20 11.43 27.51
N SER A 242 -6.50 12.33 26.80
CA SER A 242 -5.05 12.26 26.56
C SER A 242 -4.22 12.42 27.85
N PRO A 243 -3.11 11.67 28.02
CA PRO A 243 -2.24 11.82 29.19
C PRO A 243 -1.42 13.13 29.15
N LEU A 244 -1.29 13.78 27.98
CA LEU A 244 -0.54 15.03 27.80
C LEU A 244 -1.13 16.19 28.63
N ARG A 245 -2.44 16.19 28.87
CA ARG A 245 -3.12 17.18 29.72
C ARG A 245 -2.64 17.14 31.18
N LYS A 246 -2.25 15.96 31.70
CA LYS A 246 -1.70 15.82 33.05
C LYS A 246 -0.27 16.37 33.17
N ALA A 247 0.51 16.32 32.10
CA ALA A 247 1.85 16.90 32.07
C ALA A 247 1.80 18.43 31.98
N GLN A 248 0.88 19.01 31.20
CA GLN A 248 0.71 20.46 31.11
C GLN A 248 0.06 21.08 32.35
N GLY A 249 -0.83 20.36 33.04
CA GLY A 249 -1.38 20.79 34.33
C GLY A 249 -0.35 20.78 35.47
N ALA A 250 0.63 19.88 35.43
CA ALA A 250 1.70 19.79 36.44
C ALA A 250 2.81 20.85 36.26
N VAL A 251 2.96 21.40 35.04
CA VAL A 251 3.97 22.44 34.75
C VAL A 251 3.46 23.85 35.09
N LEU A 252 2.15 24.04 35.28
CA LEU A 252 1.54 25.34 35.56
C LEU A 252 1.19 25.61 37.03
N THR A 253 1.40 24.66 37.94
CA THR A 253 1.17 24.85 39.39
C THR A 253 2.37 24.40 40.22
N GLY A 254 3.55 24.90 39.87
CA GLY A 254 4.69 24.93 40.79
C GLY A 254 4.42 25.91 41.93
N GLU A 255 3.70 25.44 42.96
CA GLU A 255 3.82 25.84 44.39
C GLU A 255 2.62 25.37 45.26
N GLY A 256 1.56 24.76 44.69
CA GLY A 256 0.41 24.26 45.47
C GLY A 256 0.31 22.74 45.66
N ALA A 257 1.02 21.95 44.86
CA ALA A 257 0.75 20.51 44.69
C ALA A 257 1.10 19.61 45.89
N ALA A 258 1.86 20.11 46.87
CA ALA A 258 2.24 19.33 48.05
C ALA A 258 1.14 19.27 49.13
N GLN A 259 0.24 20.27 49.20
CA GLN A 259 -0.82 20.32 50.21
C GLN A 259 -2.12 19.61 49.76
N GLU A 260 -2.43 19.58 48.46
CA GLU A 260 -3.60 18.85 47.95
C GLU A 260 -3.38 17.33 47.89
N ALA A 261 -2.14 16.88 47.68
CA ALA A 261 -1.81 15.45 47.66
C ALA A 261 -1.97 14.77 49.03
N MET A 262 -1.80 15.51 50.14
CA MET A 262 -2.06 15.01 51.49
C MET A 262 -3.55 15.05 51.86
N ALA A 263 -4.32 16.02 51.39
CA ALA A 263 -5.76 16.08 51.64
C ALA A 263 -6.55 14.98 50.90
N ALA A 264 -6.07 14.53 49.73
CA ALA A 264 -6.68 13.45 48.96
C ALA A 264 -6.47 12.04 49.58
N ALA A 265 -5.54 11.89 50.52
CA ALA A 265 -5.24 10.61 51.17
C ALA A 265 -6.18 10.29 52.35
N GLU A 266 -6.92 11.26 52.89
CA GLU A 266 -7.73 11.07 54.12
C GLU A 266 -9.22 11.43 53.99
N GLY A 267 -9.71 11.80 52.80
CA GLY A 267 -11.13 12.12 52.55
C GLY A 267 -11.95 10.96 51.97
N ARG A 268 -12.83 10.36 52.77
CA ARG A 268 -13.96 9.53 52.28
C ARG A 268 -15.00 10.41 51.56
N GLY A 269 -15.41 10.01 50.35
CA GLY A 269 -16.52 10.57 49.57
C GLY A 269 -16.07 11.65 48.58
N THR A 270 -16.32 11.60 47.29
CA THR A 270 -17.51 11.13 46.55
C THR A 270 -17.07 10.59 45.19
N GLY A 271 -17.65 9.47 44.76
CA GLY A 271 -17.38 8.89 43.45
C GLY A 271 -17.85 9.83 42.33
N THR A 272 -16.92 10.33 41.53
CA THR A 272 -17.24 11.00 40.29
C THR A 272 -17.79 9.96 39.30
N LYS A 273 -19.10 10.06 39.04
CA LYS A 273 -19.84 9.39 37.95
C LYS A 273 -19.36 9.87 36.56
N GLY A 274 -18.06 9.80 36.26
CA GLY A 274 -17.47 10.46 35.09
C GLY A 274 -17.24 9.59 33.86
N SER A 275 -17.30 8.25 33.97
CA SER A 275 -16.93 7.37 32.85
C SER A 275 -18.12 6.75 32.11
N ALA A 276 -19.29 6.65 32.73
CA ALA A 276 -20.46 6.01 32.14
C ALA A 276 -21.32 6.96 31.28
N ASP A 277 -21.12 8.29 31.42
CA ASP A 277 -21.93 9.31 30.74
C ASP A 277 -21.26 9.86 29.45
N ALA A 278 -19.94 9.71 29.29
CA ALA A 278 -19.21 10.29 28.17
C ALA A 278 -19.54 9.63 26.81
N GLY A 279 -19.80 8.31 26.78
CA GLY A 279 -20.17 7.61 25.55
C GLY A 279 -21.61 7.86 25.10
N ALA A 280 -22.53 8.03 26.06
CA ALA A 280 -23.91 8.44 25.79
C ALA A 280 -23.99 9.88 25.24
N ASP A 281 -22.98 10.70 25.53
CA ASP A 281 -22.87 12.07 25.04
C ASP A 281 -22.47 12.15 23.56
N VAL A 282 -21.62 11.25 23.06
CA VAL A 282 -21.11 11.29 21.67
C VAL A 282 -22.22 11.13 20.64
N LEU A 283 -23.04 10.07 20.73
CA LEU A 283 -24.13 9.84 19.78
C LEU A 283 -25.26 10.87 19.92
N ARG A 284 -25.51 11.35 21.14
CA ARG A 284 -26.51 12.41 21.38
C ARG A 284 -26.05 13.74 20.78
N THR A 285 -24.76 14.06 20.92
CA THR A 285 -24.18 15.25 20.31
C THR A 285 -24.19 15.11 18.79
N LEU A 286 -23.87 13.93 18.25
CA LEU A 286 -23.97 13.69 16.81
C LEU A 286 -25.41 13.79 16.28
N ASP A 287 -26.41 13.32 17.04
CA ASP A 287 -27.83 13.49 16.70
C ASP A 287 -28.21 14.96 16.56
N HIS A 288 -27.70 15.81 17.46
CA HIS A 288 -27.90 17.24 17.41
C HIS A 288 -27.09 17.92 16.27
N GLU A 289 -25.84 17.50 16.04
CA GLU A 289 -24.92 18.14 15.10
C GLU A 289 -25.08 17.65 13.64
N CYS A 290 -25.62 16.46 13.41
CA CYS A 290 -25.81 15.89 12.08
C CYS A 290 -27.27 15.51 11.81
N SER A 291 -27.99 16.37 11.08
CA SER A 291 -29.37 16.14 10.66
C SER A 291 -29.56 14.85 9.85
N TYR A 292 -28.54 14.42 9.09
CA TYR A 292 -28.58 13.17 8.34
C TYR A 292 -28.65 11.96 9.28
N TYR A 293 -27.83 11.94 10.33
CA TYR A 293 -27.89 10.90 11.36
C TYR A 293 -29.23 10.94 12.12
N HIS A 294 -29.69 12.12 12.51
CA HIS A 294 -31.00 12.30 13.14
C HIS A 294 -32.15 11.70 12.34
N SER A 295 -32.12 11.84 11.01
CA SER A 295 -33.14 11.26 10.12
C SER A 295 -33.20 9.72 10.12
N MET A 296 -32.31 9.03 10.84
CA MET A 296 -32.20 7.57 10.87
C MET A 296 -32.47 6.97 12.26
N THR A 297 -32.69 7.78 13.30
CA THR A 297 -32.72 7.29 14.69
C THR A 297 -33.97 6.48 15.05
N ASN A 298 -35.06 6.63 14.30
CA ASN A 298 -36.36 5.99 14.57
C ASN A 298 -36.80 5.01 13.46
N LEU A 299 -35.86 4.32 12.82
CA LEU A 299 -36.14 3.36 11.74
C LEU A 299 -36.14 1.91 12.25
N THR A 300 -36.81 1.01 11.52
CA THR A 300 -36.60 -0.44 11.66
C THR A 300 -35.37 -0.87 10.86
N ASN A 301 -34.81 -2.03 11.19
CA ASN A 301 -33.65 -2.60 10.50
C ASN A 301 -33.88 -2.73 8.98
N ASP A 302 -35.07 -3.16 8.54
CA ASP A 302 -35.43 -3.26 7.12
C ASP A 302 -35.41 -1.89 6.42
N VAL A 303 -36.13 -0.91 6.99
CA VAL A 303 -36.22 0.44 6.40
C VAL A 303 -34.85 1.11 6.36
N PHE A 304 -34.05 0.91 7.41
CA PHE A 304 -32.69 1.42 7.50
C PHE A 304 -31.77 0.78 6.45
N LEU A 305 -31.76 -0.55 6.34
CA LEU A 305 -30.94 -1.25 5.35
C LEU A 305 -31.37 -0.92 3.90
N ASN A 306 -32.68 -0.84 3.64
CA ASN A 306 -33.23 -0.53 2.31
C ASN A 306 -32.85 0.88 1.83
N ARG A 307 -32.64 1.83 2.76
CA ARG A 307 -32.12 3.17 2.44
C ARG A 307 -30.75 3.14 1.76
N PHE A 308 -29.95 2.09 1.98
CA PHE A 308 -28.60 1.94 1.42
C PHE A 308 -28.48 0.87 0.34
N SER A 309 -29.38 -0.13 0.34
CA SER A 309 -29.34 -1.28 -0.57
C SER A 309 -29.78 -0.97 -2.02
N GLY A 310 -30.44 0.17 -2.27
CA GLY A 310 -31.03 0.53 -3.57
C GLY A 310 -30.13 1.30 -4.54
N SER A 311 -28.84 1.47 -4.22
CA SER A 311 -27.94 2.35 -5.01
C SER A 311 -27.70 1.90 -6.44
N ALA A 312 -27.95 0.63 -6.79
CA ALA A 312 -27.77 0.16 -8.17
C ALA A 312 -28.91 0.59 -9.12
N THR A 313 -30.06 1.00 -8.59
CA THR A 313 -31.29 1.31 -9.36
C THR A 313 -31.80 2.74 -9.17
N ALA A 314 -31.20 3.54 -8.29
CA ALA A 314 -31.64 4.89 -8.00
C ALA A 314 -31.16 5.90 -9.06
N GLN A 315 -32.02 6.83 -9.48
CA GLN A 315 -31.70 7.92 -10.43
C GLN A 315 -30.63 8.91 -9.93
N THR A 316 -30.12 8.76 -8.70
CA THR A 316 -29.14 9.65 -8.04
C THR A 316 -27.80 8.95 -7.78
N VAL A 317 -27.31 8.20 -8.77
CA VAL A 317 -25.99 7.54 -8.75
C VAL A 317 -24.94 8.52 -9.28
N ASP A 318 -23.98 8.90 -8.45
CA ASP A 318 -22.85 9.73 -8.88
C ASP A 318 -21.79 8.90 -9.66
N ASP A 319 -20.79 9.59 -10.18
CA ASP A 319 -19.69 9.01 -10.97
C ASP A 319 -18.85 7.97 -10.20
N ARG A 320 -18.96 7.91 -8.86
CA ARG A 320 -18.25 6.93 -8.01
C ARG A 320 -19.12 5.78 -7.52
N ASP A 321 -20.44 5.91 -7.63
CA ASP A 321 -21.41 4.87 -7.25
C ASP A 321 -21.68 3.87 -8.40
N ARG A 322 -21.30 4.23 -9.63
CA ARG A 322 -21.50 3.44 -10.86
C ARG A 322 -20.35 2.43 -11.05
N GLU A 323 -20.62 1.14 -10.86
CA GLU A 323 -19.75 0.06 -11.33
C GLU A 323 -20.04 -0.18 -12.83
N THR A 324 -19.08 0.13 -13.73
CA THR A 324 -19.22 -0.12 -15.18
C THR A 324 -18.40 -1.32 -15.68
N ASP A 325 -18.19 -2.28 -14.78
CA ASP A 325 -17.36 -3.48 -14.98
C ASP A 325 -15.87 -3.15 -15.22
N GLU A 326 -15.37 -1.98 -14.80
CA GLU A 326 -13.96 -1.58 -14.99
C GLU A 326 -13.01 -2.59 -14.34
N LEU A 327 -13.24 -2.94 -13.07
CA LEU A 327 -12.42 -3.93 -12.35
C LEU A 327 -12.43 -5.30 -13.05
N ARG A 328 -13.61 -5.73 -13.52
CA ARG A 328 -13.76 -7.01 -14.25
C ARG A 328 -12.88 -7.00 -15.50
N HIS A 329 -12.97 -5.95 -16.30
CA HIS A 329 -12.20 -5.83 -17.53
C HIS A 329 -10.71 -5.54 -17.29
N SER A 330 -10.36 -4.87 -16.19
CA SER A 330 -8.99 -4.70 -15.74
C SER A 330 -8.34 -6.05 -15.44
N ILE A 331 -9.01 -6.93 -14.70
CA ILE A 331 -8.49 -8.27 -14.39
C ILE A 331 -8.46 -9.15 -15.65
N ARG A 332 -9.44 -9.05 -16.56
CA ARG A 332 -9.36 -9.70 -17.89
C ARG A 332 -8.11 -9.27 -18.65
N SER A 333 -7.83 -7.98 -18.64
CA SER A 333 -6.65 -7.43 -19.31
C SER A 333 -5.35 -7.97 -18.70
N LEU A 334 -5.31 -8.13 -17.38
CA LEU A 334 -4.19 -8.73 -16.64
C LEU A 334 -3.97 -10.20 -17.06
N GLU A 335 -4.99 -11.06 -16.97
CA GLU A 335 -4.86 -12.48 -17.36
C GLU A 335 -4.51 -12.65 -18.85
N GLN A 336 -5.05 -11.77 -19.70
CA GLN A 336 -4.79 -11.83 -21.14
C GLN A 336 -3.33 -11.52 -21.48
N HIS A 337 -2.71 -10.56 -20.78
CA HIS A 337 -1.43 -9.98 -21.19
C HIS A 337 -0.26 -10.19 -20.21
N VAL A 338 -0.51 -10.76 -19.04
CA VAL A 338 0.54 -11.07 -18.04
C VAL A 338 0.55 -12.57 -17.72
N GLN A 339 0.57 -13.39 -18.77
CA GLN A 339 0.41 -14.85 -18.67
C GLN A 339 1.52 -15.59 -17.92
N TRP A 340 2.65 -14.93 -17.62
CA TRP A 340 3.73 -15.49 -16.81
C TRP A 340 3.48 -15.36 -15.31
N HIS A 341 2.57 -14.47 -14.87
CA HIS A 341 2.30 -14.20 -13.47
C HIS A 341 1.59 -15.38 -12.78
N ARG A 342 2.03 -15.71 -11.57
CA ARG A 342 1.54 -16.82 -10.72
C ARG A 342 1.16 -16.35 -9.32
N GLY A 343 1.46 -15.11 -8.98
CA GLY A 343 1.18 -14.51 -7.69
C GLY A 343 -0.30 -14.22 -7.46
N ARG A 344 -0.59 -13.58 -6.32
CA ARG A 344 -1.96 -13.29 -5.93
C ARG A 344 -2.47 -12.03 -6.64
N VAL A 345 -3.79 -12.01 -6.86
CA VAL A 345 -4.53 -10.79 -7.13
C VAL A 345 -5.41 -10.53 -5.91
N VAL A 346 -5.12 -9.43 -5.22
CA VAL A 346 -5.81 -9.03 -3.98
C VAL A 346 -6.55 -7.73 -4.22
N ILE A 347 -7.82 -7.69 -3.83
CA ILE A 347 -8.68 -6.52 -3.97
C ILE A 347 -8.91 -5.94 -2.58
N VAL A 348 -8.44 -4.73 -2.33
CA VAL A 348 -8.74 -3.98 -1.12
C VAL A 348 -10.00 -3.17 -1.35
N SER A 349 -11.05 -3.46 -0.58
CA SER A 349 -12.34 -2.78 -0.69
C SER A 349 -12.89 -2.35 0.67
N PRO A 350 -13.81 -1.37 0.72
CA PRO A 350 -14.54 -0.98 1.92
C PRO A 350 -15.64 -1.99 2.32
N GLY A 351 -15.37 -3.30 2.18
CA GLY A 351 -16.20 -4.38 2.71
C GLY A 351 -17.13 -5.06 1.72
N HIS A 352 -17.00 -4.81 0.43
CA HIS A 352 -17.80 -5.44 -0.62
C HIS A 352 -16.93 -6.31 -1.55
N HIS A 353 -17.51 -7.40 -2.06
CA HIS A 353 -16.88 -8.30 -3.03
C HIS A 353 -17.52 -8.09 -4.42
N PRO A 354 -16.75 -8.12 -5.53
CA PRO A 354 -17.33 -7.89 -6.85
C PRO A 354 -18.41 -8.91 -7.20
N THR A 355 -19.57 -8.42 -7.66
CA THR A 355 -20.77 -9.26 -7.82
C THR A 355 -20.71 -10.22 -9.01
N TRP A 356 -19.80 -9.99 -9.96
CA TRP A 356 -19.59 -10.82 -11.14
C TRP A 356 -18.71 -12.06 -10.87
N VAL A 357 -18.04 -12.13 -9.71
CA VAL A 357 -17.21 -13.29 -9.32
C VAL A 357 -18.10 -14.47 -8.93
N ASP A 358 -17.82 -15.64 -9.49
CA ASP A 358 -18.48 -16.90 -9.20
C ASP A 358 -17.99 -17.48 -7.87
N GLY A 359 -18.89 -17.57 -6.89
CA GLY A 359 -18.55 -18.04 -5.54
C GLY A 359 -18.03 -19.47 -5.49
N ALA A 360 -18.56 -20.39 -6.31
CA ALA A 360 -18.14 -21.78 -6.31
C ALA A 360 -16.72 -21.94 -6.88
N ARG A 361 -16.44 -21.28 -8.01
CA ARG A 361 -15.11 -21.29 -8.62
C ARG A 361 -14.09 -20.61 -7.72
N ASN A 362 -14.41 -19.45 -7.15
CA ASN A 362 -13.49 -18.71 -6.28
C ASN A 362 -13.20 -19.45 -4.96
N PHE A 363 -14.20 -20.12 -4.37
CA PHE A 363 -14.07 -20.82 -3.09
C PHE A 363 -13.40 -22.20 -3.22
N LEU A 364 -13.67 -22.94 -4.31
CA LEU A 364 -13.26 -24.34 -4.44
C LEU A 364 -12.04 -24.56 -5.36
N ALA A 365 -11.84 -23.76 -6.41
CA ALA A 365 -10.93 -24.12 -7.50
C ALA A 365 -9.44 -24.20 -7.10
N GLY A 366 -9.04 -23.52 -6.01
CA GLY A 366 -7.69 -23.63 -5.44
C GLY A 366 -7.36 -25.04 -4.92
N VAL A 367 -8.37 -25.75 -4.42
CA VAL A 367 -8.19 -27.08 -3.79
C VAL A 367 -8.86 -28.20 -4.60
N CYS A 368 -9.97 -27.88 -5.25
CA CYS A 368 -10.85 -28.81 -5.94
C CYS A 368 -10.87 -28.55 -7.44
N GLY A 369 -10.77 -29.59 -8.24
CA GLY A 369 -10.92 -29.48 -9.69
C GLY A 369 -10.34 -30.65 -10.44
N GLY A 370 -10.91 -30.94 -11.62
CA GLY A 370 -10.36 -31.95 -12.53
C GLY A 370 -9.11 -31.46 -13.25
N ALA A 371 -8.61 -32.27 -14.19
CA ALA A 371 -7.44 -31.94 -15.01
C ALA A 371 -7.56 -30.59 -15.76
N SER A 372 -8.78 -30.18 -16.13
CA SER A 372 -9.03 -28.88 -16.76
C SER A 372 -8.71 -27.69 -15.86
N VAL A 373 -9.12 -27.73 -14.59
CA VAL A 373 -8.80 -26.67 -13.59
C VAL A 373 -7.30 -26.67 -13.30
N GLN A 374 -6.68 -27.84 -13.20
CA GLN A 374 -5.23 -27.96 -13.04
C GLN A 374 -4.45 -27.35 -14.21
N ALA A 375 -4.94 -27.53 -15.44
CA ALA A 375 -4.32 -26.95 -16.63
C ALA A 375 -4.32 -25.41 -16.61
N LEU A 376 -5.34 -24.77 -16.02
CA LEU A 376 -5.43 -23.30 -15.92
C LEU A 376 -4.31 -22.69 -15.07
N ARG A 377 -3.83 -23.41 -14.04
CA ARG A 377 -2.74 -22.94 -13.16
C ARG A 377 -1.44 -22.65 -13.90
N SER A 378 -1.25 -23.27 -15.07
CA SER A 378 -0.04 -23.12 -15.88
C SER A 378 -0.06 -21.92 -16.84
N ARG A 379 -1.17 -21.17 -16.93
CA ARG A 379 -1.43 -20.17 -17.99
C ARG A 379 -1.63 -18.72 -17.51
N GLY A 380 -1.28 -18.41 -16.26
CA GLY A 380 -1.51 -17.07 -15.70
C GLY A 380 -2.98 -16.74 -15.46
N THR A 381 -3.83 -17.77 -15.39
CA THR A 381 -5.21 -17.67 -14.95
C THR A 381 -5.26 -17.73 -13.43
N HIS A 382 -5.92 -16.76 -12.80
CA HIS A 382 -6.11 -16.74 -11.36
C HIS A 382 -7.34 -17.58 -11.00
N LEU A 383 -7.12 -18.59 -10.16
CA LEU A 383 -8.21 -19.43 -9.64
C LEU A 383 -8.84 -18.85 -8.37
N ARG A 384 -8.31 -17.72 -7.88
CA ARG A 384 -8.79 -17.02 -6.70
C ARG A 384 -8.57 -15.51 -6.80
N LEU A 385 -9.61 -14.76 -6.45
CA LEU A 385 -9.56 -13.34 -6.13
C LEU A 385 -9.88 -13.17 -4.64
N THR A 386 -8.91 -12.66 -3.90
CA THR A 386 -9.08 -12.39 -2.46
C THR A 386 -9.48 -10.94 -2.26
N THR A 387 -10.67 -10.72 -1.73
CA THR A 387 -11.09 -9.38 -1.32
C THR A 387 -10.76 -9.19 0.15
N VAL A 388 -9.96 -8.17 0.47
CA VAL A 388 -9.59 -7.78 1.83
C VAL A 388 -10.35 -6.51 2.18
N HIS A 389 -10.98 -6.51 3.35
CA HIS A 389 -11.62 -5.34 3.90
C HIS A 389 -10.56 -4.29 4.27
N GLN A 390 -10.74 -3.03 3.85
CA GLN A 390 -9.79 -1.94 4.11
C GLN A 390 -9.42 -1.78 5.60
N ASP A 391 -10.40 -1.92 6.51
CA ASP A 391 -10.20 -1.83 7.96
C ASP A 391 -9.26 -2.89 8.55
N ALA A 392 -8.93 -3.95 7.80
CA ALA A 392 -7.88 -4.90 8.16
C ALA A 392 -6.47 -4.31 7.96
N LEU A 393 -6.34 -3.28 7.11
CA LEU A 393 -5.08 -2.61 6.78
C LEU A 393 -4.95 -1.28 7.53
N MET A 394 -6.07 -0.55 7.64
CA MET A 394 -6.12 0.82 8.17
C MET A 394 -5.95 0.86 9.70
N PRO A 395 -5.08 1.74 10.23
CA PRO A 395 -5.01 2.04 11.65
C PRO A 395 -6.33 2.51 12.26
N TYR A 396 -6.47 2.34 13.57
CA TYR A 396 -7.62 2.84 14.33
C TYR A 396 -7.75 4.35 14.20
N GLY A 397 -8.99 4.81 14.09
CA GLY A 397 -9.28 6.22 13.85
C GLY A 397 -9.04 6.66 12.40
N MET A 398 -8.65 5.78 11.47
CA MET A 398 -8.58 6.09 10.02
C MET A 398 -9.52 5.23 9.16
N ARG A 399 -10.30 4.34 9.78
CA ARG A 399 -11.18 3.38 9.10
C ARG A 399 -12.29 4.02 8.24
N LEU A 400 -12.76 5.24 8.53
CA LEU A 400 -13.74 5.94 7.69
C LEU A 400 -13.12 6.63 6.46
N THR A 401 -11.81 6.59 6.27
CA THR A 401 -11.19 7.33 5.16
C THR A 401 -11.63 6.77 3.79
N ALA A 402 -11.77 7.69 2.84
CA ALA A 402 -11.81 7.41 1.41
C ALA A 402 -10.79 8.25 0.64
N ASP A 403 -9.79 8.75 1.35
CA ASP A 403 -8.61 9.30 0.72
C ASP A 403 -7.74 8.15 0.18
N SER A 404 -7.66 8.05 -1.15
CA SER A 404 -6.83 7.03 -1.78
C SER A 404 -5.35 7.20 -1.50
N HIS A 405 -4.86 8.42 -1.22
CA HIS A 405 -3.45 8.63 -0.88
C HIS A 405 -3.12 7.95 0.46
N VAL A 406 -4.04 8.00 1.42
CA VAL A 406 -3.92 7.28 2.69
C VAL A 406 -4.07 5.77 2.49
N ILE A 407 -5.09 5.33 1.73
CA ILE A 407 -5.33 3.90 1.47
C ILE A 407 -4.13 3.26 0.78
N GLU A 408 -3.62 3.87 -0.28
CA GLU A 408 -2.45 3.40 -1.04
C GLU A 408 -1.20 3.32 -0.16
N GLN A 409 -1.01 4.28 0.75
CA GLN A 409 0.10 4.27 1.70
C GLN A 409 0.07 3.07 2.66
N HIS A 410 -1.09 2.45 2.89
CA HIS A 410 -1.24 1.30 3.78
C HIS A 410 -1.41 -0.03 3.05
N ILE A 411 -1.39 -0.06 1.71
CA ILE A 411 -1.66 -1.28 0.94
C ILE A 411 -0.59 -2.37 1.16
N TRP A 412 0.64 -1.97 1.48
CA TRP A 412 1.74 -2.87 1.85
C TRP A 412 1.43 -3.73 3.09
N ARG A 413 0.41 -3.38 3.87
CA ARG A 413 -0.04 -4.13 5.05
C ARG A 413 -0.87 -5.36 4.70
N VAL A 414 -1.16 -5.58 3.42
CA VAL A 414 -1.69 -6.87 2.97
C VAL A 414 -0.73 -7.96 3.47
N ARG A 415 -1.27 -8.98 4.15
CA ARG A 415 -0.49 -10.04 4.78
C ARG A 415 0.28 -10.81 3.70
N ASN A 416 1.55 -11.08 4.02
CA ASN A 416 2.52 -11.69 3.13
C ASN A 416 2.65 -10.96 1.78
N THR A 417 2.54 -9.63 1.75
CA THR A 417 2.85 -8.86 0.54
C THR A 417 4.29 -9.15 0.12
N THR A 418 4.51 -9.42 -1.16
CA THR A 418 5.83 -9.64 -1.75
C THR A 418 6.76 -8.42 -1.54
N ALA A 419 8.08 -8.65 -1.62
CA ALA A 419 9.09 -7.60 -1.47
C ALA A 419 8.88 -6.40 -2.43
N VAL A 420 8.36 -6.71 -3.62
CA VAL A 420 7.82 -5.74 -4.58
C VAL A 420 6.41 -6.16 -4.96
N HIS A 421 5.49 -5.21 -5.06
CA HIS A 421 4.12 -5.45 -5.53
C HIS A 421 3.74 -4.46 -6.64
N VAL A 422 2.78 -4.86 -7.47
CA VAL A 422 2.16 -3.96 -8.46
C VAL A 422 0.85 -3.44 -7.88
N TYR A 423 0.74 -2.12 -7.79
CA TYR A 423 -0.49 -1.45 -7.40
C TYR A 423 -1.26 -0.97 -8.63
N MET A 424 -2.55 -1.29 -8.65
CA MET A 424 -3.54 -0.81 -9.61
C MET A 424 -4.74 -0.25 -8.85
N ASN A 425 -5.28 0.88 -9.30
CA ASN A 425 -6.69 1.16 -9.02
C ASN A 425 -7.56 0.34 -10.00
N ASP A 426 -8.86 0.27 -9.77
CA ASP A 426 -9.81 -0.48 -10.60
C ASP A 426 -9.88 -0.05 -12.08
N ASP A 427 -9.34 1.12 -12.42
CA ASP A 427 -9.36 1.71 -13.75
C ASP A 427 -8.10 1.51 -14.62
N TYR A 428 -7.15 0.68 -14.20
CA TYR A 428 -5.93 0.38 -14.98
C TYR A 428 -6.11 -0.84 -15.88
N PHE A 429 -5.60 -0.79 -17.11
CA PHE A 429 -5.71 -1.87 -18.07
C PHE A 429 -4.37 -2.19 -18.72
N VAL A 430 -4.08 -3.48 -18.89
CA VAL A 430 -2.94 -4.01 -19.63
C VAL A 430 -3.38 -4.30 -21.05
N ASN A 431 -2.79 -3.63 -22.03
CA ASN A 431 -3.32 -3.64 -23.39
C ASN A 431 -2.40 -4.35 -24.39
N ARG A 432 -1.23 -4.81 -23.92
CA ARG A 432 -0.26 -5.64 -24.65
C ARG A 432 0.50 -6.53 -23.69
N ASP A 433 1.06 -7.62 -24.21
CA ASP A 433 1.86 -8.57 -23.43
C ASP A 433 2.99 -7.85 -22.68
N VAL A 434 3.02 -8.03 -21.36
CA VAL A 434 4.00 -7.45 -20.43
C VAL A 434 5.09 -8.47 -20.20
N ALA A 435 6.35 -8.10 -20.41
CA ALA A 435 7.51 -8.87 -19.99
C ALA A 435 7.93 -8.48 -18.57
N ILE A 436 8.68 -9.33 -17.87
CA ILE A 436 9.19 -9.00 -16.53
C ILE A 436 10.05 -7.72 -16.56
N THR A 437 10.76 -7.50 -17.67
CA THR A 437 11.61 -6.33 -17.93
C THR A 437 10.83 -5.02 -18.14
N ASP A 438 9.51 -5.08 -18.26
CA ASP A 438 8.65 -3.90 -18.20
C ASP A 438 8.38 -3.43 -16.77
N LEU A 439 8.57 -4.30 -15.79
CA LEU A 439 8.33 -4.01 -14.38
C LEU A 439 9.65 -3.81 -13.62
N PHE A 440 10.71 -4.49 -14.05
CA PHE A 440 12.02 -4.51 -13.40
C PHE A 440 13.19 -4.27 -14.36
N ASN A 441 14.21 -3.55 -13.90
CA ASN A 441 15.47 -3.41 -14.62
C ASN A 441 16.43 -4.59 -14.32
N GLU A 442 17.63 -4.53 -14.89
CA GLU A 442 18.68 -5.53 -14.67
C GLU A 442 19.15 -5.66 -13.22
N TYR A 443 18.85 -4.72 -12.32
CA TYR A 443 19.18 -4.81 -10.90
C TYR A 443 18.04 -5.42 -10.07
N GLY A 444 16.92 -5.78 -10.70
CA GLY A 444 15.67 -6.11 -10.02
C GLY A 444 14.95 -4.87 -9.46
N GLY A 445 15.43 -3.66 -9.73
CA GLY A 445 14.80 -2.42 -9.30
C GLY A 445 13.66 -1.99 -10.22
N THR A 446 12.73 -1.20 -9.68
CA THR A 446 11.46 -0.90 -10.37
C THR A 446 11.64 0.04 -11.56
N ILE A 447 10.86 -0.16 -12.63
CA ILE A 447 10.76 0.81 -13.73
C ILE A 447 9.83 1.96 -13.31
N VAL A 448 10.39 3.08 -12.87
CA VAL A 448 9.64 4.28 -12.52
C VAL A 448 9.24 5.05 -13.78
N ARG A 449 7.96 5.07 -14.14
CA ARG A 449 7.46 5.75 -15.34
C ARG A 449 6.98 7.17 -15.04
N THR A 450 7.46 8.14 -15.82
CA THR A 450 7.07 9.56 -15.65
C THR A 450 6.73 10.22 -16.98
N GLU A 451 5.89 11.24 -16.90
CA GLU A 451 5.57 12.10 -18.03
C GLU A 451 6.79 12.96 -18.41
N SER A 452 6.67 13.70 -19.53
CA SER A 452 7.69 14.67 -19.92
C SER A 452 7.63 15.98 -19.12
N GLY A 453 6.49 16.27 -18.49
CA GLY A 453 6.28 17.49 -17.71
C GLY A 453 7.17 17.52 -16.47
N VAL A 454 7.86 18.65 -16.26
CA VAL A 454 8.69 18.89 -15.08
C VAL A 454 7.85 19.56 -14.00
N VAL A 455 7.99 19.11 -12.76
CA VAL A 455 7.41 19.81 -11.61
C VAL A 455 8.28 21.03 -11.32
N SER A 456 7.69 22.21 -11.44
CA SER A 456 8.46 23.47 -11.49
C SER A 456 8.85 24.01 -10.13
N TYR A 457 8.05 23.77 -9.10
CA TYR A 457 8.28 24.23 -7.73
C TYR A 457 7.47 23.39 -6.73
N GLY A 458 7.95 23.36 -5.49
CA GLY A 458 7.19 22.91 -4.33
C GLY A 458 6.54 24.08 -3.61
N LYS A 459 5.31 23.90 -3.13
CA LYS A 459 4.55 24.91 -2.36
C LYS A 459 3.55 24.22 -1.44
N THR A 460 3.42 24.70 -0.21
CA THR A 460 2.38 24.26 0.73
C THR A 460 0.99 24.47 0.11
N ALA A 461 0.21 23.40 0.02
CA ALA A 461 -1.16 23.45 -0.50
C ALA A 461 -2.15 23.96 0.56
N ASP A 462 -3.32 24.39 0.08
CA ASP A 462 -4.46 24.71 0.93
C ASP A 462 -5.27 23.44 1.29
N GLU A 463 -6.43 23.62 1.95
CA GLU A 463 -7.35 22.53 2.29
C GLU A 463 -8.34 22.16 1.16
N GLY A 464 -8.06 22.61 -0.06
CA GLY A 464 -8.78 22.30 -1.28
C GLY A 464 -8.52 20.86 -1.76
N ILE A 465 -8.89 20.58 -3.01
CA ILE A 465 -8.79 19.23 -3.63
C ILE A 465 -7.98 19.24 -4.94
N SER A 466 -7.25 20.32 -5.20
CA SER A 466 -6.49 20.50 -6.42
C SER A 466 -5.35 19.47 -6.52
N TRP A 467 -5.39 18.65 -7.57
CA TRP A 467 -4.32 17.70 -7.85
C TRP A 467 -2.97 18.39 -8.07
N ALA A 468 -2.95 19.50 -8.81
CA ALA A 468 -1.72 20.22 -9.13
C ALA A 468 -1.08 20.82 -7.87
N GLU A 469 -1.89 21.31 -6.94
CA GLU A 469 -1.40 21.80 -5.65
C GLU A 469 -0.93 20.65 -4.75
N GLY A 470 -1.59 19.49 -4.79
CA GLY A 470 -1.09 18.27 -4.13
C GLY A 470 0.27 17.79 -4.62
N VAL A 471 0.51 17.85 -5.93
CA VAL A 471 1.84 17.57 -6.47
C VAL A 471 2.85 18.61 -5.99
N ALA A 472 2.52 19.90 -6.00
CA ALA A 472 3.41 20.95 -5.49
C ALA A 472 3.69 20.82 -3.98
N ASN A 473 2.71 20.40 -3.18
CA ASN A 473 2.87 20.14 -1.76
C ASN A 473 3.79 18.95 -1.50
N THR A 474 3.61 17.88 -2.27
CA THR A 474 4.48 16.69 -2.21
C THR A 474 5.89 17.03 -2.69
N GLU A 475 6.05 17.85 -3.73
CA GLU A 475 7.37 18.33 -4.17
C GLU A 475 8.08 19.12 -3.08
N LEU A 476 7.35 19.95 -2.34
CA LEU A 476 7.94 20.67 -1.22
C LEU A 476 8.48 19.71 -0.17
N PHE A 477 7.76 18.62 0.10
CA PHE A 477 8.17 17.58 1.04
C PHE A 477 9.47 16.93 0.58
N LEU A 478 9.55 16.57 -0.70
CA LEU A 478 10.74 15.99 -1.30
C LEU A 478 11.94 16.95 -1.26
N ILE A 479 11.75 18.23 -1.58
CA ILE A 479 12.81 19.26 -1.49
C ILE A 479 13.34 19.32 -0.04
N GLN A 480 12.44 19.34 0.94
CA GLN A 480 12.83 19.48 2.34
C GLN A 480 13.60 18.26 2.86
N HIS A 481 13.14 17.04 2.52
CA HIS A 481 13.71 15.82 3.08
C HIS A 481 14.87 15.24 2.25
N LEU A 482 14.87 15.39 0.93
CA LEU A 482 15.92 14.81 0.07
C LEU A 482 17.04 15.78 -0.26
N GLU A 483 16.78 17.10 -0.28
CA GLU A 483 17.75 18.10 -0.75
C GLU A 483 18.27 19.03 0.34
N ARG A 484 17.42 19.42 1.29
CA ARG A 484 17.80 20.35 2.37
C ARG A 484 18.25 19.65 3.65
N SER A 485 17.62 18.53 3.98
CA SER A 485 17.98 17.75 5.16
C SER A 485 19.19 16.85 4.83
N GLN A 486 20.16 16.81 5.75
CA GLN A 486 21.21 15.79 5.69
C GLN A 486 20.60 14.40 5.78
N GLU A 487 21.27 13.41 5.18
CA GLU A 487 20.78 12.03 5.10
C GLU A 487 20.63 11.38 6.48
N ASP A 488 21.52 11.73 7.41
CA ASP A 488 21.53 11.29 8.81
C ASP A 488 20.68 12.16 9.75
N ALA A 489 19.90 13.12 9.21
CA ALA A 489 19.10 14.02 10.04
C ALA A 489 17.96 13.27 10.75
N LEU A 490 18.08 13.16 12.08
CA LEU A 490 17.07 12.66 13.00
C LEU A 490 16.54 13.79 13.89
N PRO A 491 15.23 14.13 13.83
CA PRO A 491 14.64 15.10 14.74
C PRO A 491 14.85 14.67 16.21
N PRO A 492 15.31 15.56 17.12
CA PRO A 492 15.60 15.17 18.50
C PRO A 492 14.39 14.61 19.26
N SER A 493 13.18 15.08 18.95
CA SER A 493 11.93 14.53 19.51
C SER A 493 11.72 13.08 19.07
N LEU A 494 11.88 12.80 17.78
CA LEU A 494 11.74 11.47 17.19
C LEU A 494 12.80 10.51 17.76
N ALA A 495 14.06 10.94 17.82
CA ALA A 495 15.15 10.15 18.40
C ALA A 495 14.88 9.81 19.88
N ARG A 496 14.38 10.76 20.69
CA ARG A 496 14.00 10.49 22.09
C ARG A 496 12.83 9.51 22.19
N HIS A 497 11.81 9.67 21.35
CA HIS A 497 10.66 8.77 21.33
C HIS A 497 11.08 7.34 21.02
N TRP A 498 11.85 7.12 19.95
CA TRP A 498 12.33 5.78 19.58
C TRP A 498 13.32 5.19 20.58
N LYS A 499 14.23 5.99 21.15
CA LYS A 499 15.09 5.52 22.25
C LYS A 499 14.27 5.07 23.46
N LYS A 500 13.16 5.75 23.76
CA LYS A 500 12.24 5.32 24.82
C LYS A 500 11.58 3.99 24.46
N VAL A 501 11.09 3.81 23.23
CA VAL A 501 10.50 2.55 22.75
C VAL A 501 11.49 1.39 22.93
N LEU A 502 12.73 1.57 22.44
CA LEU A 502 13.78 0.55 22.52
C LEU A 502 14.28 0.30 23.96
N ARG A 503 14.12 1.26 24.89
CA ARG A 503 14.45 1.11 26.33
C ARG A 503 13.31 0.56 27.17
N LEU A 504 12.05 0.82 26.83
CA LEU A 504 10.89 0.36 27.61
C LEU A 504 10.76 -1.18 27.62
N GLU A 505 11.39 -1.85 26.66
CA GLU A 505 11.53 -3.31 26.63
C GLU A 505 12.67 -3.86 27.50
N GLU A 506 13.16 -3.08 28.49
CA GLU A 506 14.08 -3.51 29.54
C GLU A 506 13.46 -4.56 30.51
N LYS A 507 13.03 -5.69 29.96
CA LYS A 507 13.38 -7.00 30.52
C LYS A 507 14.23 -7.70 29.47
N ALA A 508 15.54 -7.41 29.48
CA ALA A 508 16.58 -8.04 28.67
C ALA A 508 16.48 -9.58 28.57
N SER A 509 15.81 -10.23 29.52
CA SER A 509 15.47 -11.66 29.51
C SER A 509 14.55 -12.10 28.35
N ALA A 510 13.61 -11.28 27.88
CA ALA A 510 12.73 -11.62 26.76
C ALA A 510 13.45 -11.54 25.41
N ARG A 511 14.29 -10.50 25.26
CA ARG A 511 15.23 -10.38 24.13
C ARG A 511 16.13 -11.61 24.07
N HIS A 512 16.81 -11.96 25.17
CA HIS A 512 17.65 -13.16 25.24
C HIS A 512 16.91 -14.47 24.91
N LYS A 513 15.64 -14.61 25.31
CA LYS A 513 14.79 -15.77 24.96
C LYS A 513 14.40 -15.81 23.48
N LEU A 514 14.16 -14.66 22.85
CA LEU A 514 13.90 -14.57 21.41
C LEU A 514 15.17 -14.93 20.62
N PHE A 515 16.33 -14.44 21.07
CA PHE A 515 17.65 -14.82 20.53
C PHE A 515 17.90 -16.33 20.64
N ALA A 516 17.65 -16.96 21.79
CA ALA A 516 17.82 -18.40 21.97
C ALA A 516 16.93 -19.22 21.02
N ARG A 517 15.69 -18.78 20.76
CA ARG A 517 14.76 -19.46 19.83
C ARG A 517 15.14 -19.33 18.36
N VAL A 518 15.73 -18.20 17.97
CA VAL A 518 16.22 -18.00 16.59
C VAL A 518 17.47 -18.85 16.37
N LYS A 519 18.38 -18.87 17.35
CA LYS A 519 19.60 -19.70 17.32
C LYS A 519 19.29 -21.21 17.27
N GLU A 520 18.33 -21.70 18.06
CA GLU A 520 17.85 -23.10 18.00
C GLU A 520 17.28 -23.47 16.61
N LYS A 521 16.68 -22.52 15.88
CA LYS A 521 16.14 -22.74 14.54
C LYS A 521 17.22 -22.78 13.46
N GLU A 522 18.28 -22.00 13.60
CA GLU A 522 19.41 -21.96 12.66
C GLU A 522 20.41 -23.11 12.88
N GLU A 523 20.63 -23.53 14.13
CA GLU A 523 21.45 -24.71 14.44
C GLU A 523 20.85 -26.02 13.89
N GLY A 524 19.54 -26.03 13.58
CA GLY A 524 18.88 -27.12 12.86
C GLY A 524 19.09 -27.13 11.34
N ALA A 525 19.63 -26.06 10.75
CA ALA A 525 19.67 -25.87 9.30
C ALA A 525 21.07 -25.87 8.66
N THR A 526 22.17 -25.68 9.40
CA THR A 526 23.52 -25.72 8.81
C THR A 526 24.62 -26.05 9.82
N SER A 527 25.40 -27.11 9.56
CA SER A 527 26.61 -27.44 10.31
C SER A 527 27.84 -26.76 9.72
N VAL A 528 28.02 -25.46 9.95
CA VAL A 528 29.31 -24.79 9.73
C VAL A 528 29.62 -23.94 10.96
N ARG A 529 30.76 -24.22 11.59
CA ARG A 529 31.20 -23.56 12.82
C ARG A 529 31.76 -22.18 12.46
N ALA A 530 30.92 -21.14 12.58
CA ALA A 530 31.34 -19.75 12.38
C ALA A 530 32.42 -19.36 13.40
N THR A 531 33.31 -18.45 13.03
CA THR A 531 34.31 -17.91 13.97
C THR A 531 33.63 -16.93 14.95
N SER A 532 34.20 -16.74 16.15
CA SER A 532 33.58 -15.89 17.20
C SER A 532 33.32 -14.44 16.77
N GLY A 533 34.08 -13.93 15.79
CA GLY A 533 33.87 -12.60 15.20
C GLY A 533 32.69 -12.54 14.22
N GLU A 534 32.44 -13.60 13.46
CA GLU A 534 31.30 -13.70 12.54
C GLU A 534 29.98 -13.87 13.30
N GLU A 535 29.99 -14.62 14.41
CA GLU A 535 28.82 -14.75 15.30
C GLU A 535 28.40 -13.40 15.88
N THR A 536 29.36 -12.57 16.30
CA THR A 536 29.07 -11.25 16.89
C THR A 536 28.48 -10.28 15.85
N ALA A 537 29.00 -10.28 14.62
CA ALA A 537 28.48 -9.44 13.55
C ALA A 537 27.04 -9.83 13.14
N MET A 538 26.77 -11.14 13.08
CA MET A 538 25.43 -11.67 12.80
C MET A 538 24.44 -11.31 13.92
N GLU A 539 24.86 -11.42 15.18
CA GLU A 539 24.04 -11.01 16.33
C GLU A 539 23.68 -9.52 16.25
N GLU A 540 24.64 -8.63 15.97
CA GLU A 540 24.38 -7.20 15.79
C GLU A 540 23.40 -6.91 14.65
N GLU A 541 23.51 -7.63 13.53
CA GLU A 541 22.59 -7.49 12.39
C GLU A 541 21.15 -7.88 12.76
N ILE A 542 20.98 -9.02 13.45
CA ILE A 542 19.68 -9.48 13.95
C ILE A 542 19.08 -8.45 14.92
N GLN A 543 19.89 -7.87 15.82
CA GLN A 543 19.42 -6.83 16.74
C GLN A 543 18.85 -5.62 16.02
N ARG A 544 19.47 -5.16 14.92
CA ARG A 544 18.95 -4.01 14.15
C ARG A 544 17.61 -4.33 13.50
N VAL A 545 17.49 -5.49 12.87
CA VAL A 545 16.23 -5.93 12.25
C VAL A 545 15.10 -6.05 13.28
N LEU A 546 15.39 -6.62 14.45
CA LEU A 546 14.42 -6.70 15.54
C LEU A 546 14.06 -5.33 16.08
N SER A 547 15.04 -4.43 16.25
CA SER A 547 14.79 -3.05 16.70
C SER A 547 13.86 -2.32 15.74
N PHE A 548 14.10 -2.43 14.43
CA PHE A 548 13.20 -1.85 13.43
C PHE A 548 11.81 -2.47 13.46
N ARG A 549 11.69 -3.79 13.67
CA ARG A 549 10.40 -4.44 13.87
C ARG A 549 9.65 -3.83 15.06
N GLU A 550 10.30 -3.55 16.18
CA GLU A 550 9.66 -2.92 17.34
C GLU A 550 9.29 -1.45 17.08
N LEU A 551 10.13 -0.70 16.37
CA LEU A 551 9.79 0.65 15.91
C LEU A 551 8.56 0.64 15.00
N LEU A 552 8.52 -0.30 14.05
CA LEU A 552 7.41 -0.50 13.13
C LEU A 552 6.13 -0.92 13.85
N LEU A 553 6.20 -1.86 14.79
CA LEU A 553 5.07 -2.25 15.62
C LEU A 553 4.56 -1.09 16.46
N THR A 554 5.46 -0.26 16.99
CA THR A 554 5.08 0.94 17.74
C THR A 554 4.39 1.95 16.85
N ALA A 555 4.99 2.36 15.73
CA ALA A 555 4.38 3.29 14.76
C ALA A 555 3.06 2.77 14.17
N ASN A 556 2.86 1.45 14.17
CA ASN A 556 1.62 0.82 13.73
C ASN A 556 0.56 0.71 14.83
N SER A 557 0.95 0.68 16.10
CA SER A 557 0.08 0.44 17.25
C SER A 557 -0.20 1.68 18.11
N SER A 558 0.66 2.70 17.99
CA SER A 558 0.46 4.07 18.46
C SER A 558 -0.90 4.54 17.96
N PHE A 559 -1.69 5.11 18.87
CA PHE A 559 -2.92 5.74 18.45
C PHE A 559 -2.54 6.90 17.54
N TYR A 560 -2.92 6.85 16.25
CA TYR A 560 -2.62 7.93 15.30
C TYR A 560 -3.12 9.29 15.83
N TRP A 561 -4.16 9.29 16.67
CA TRP A 561 -4.59 10.45 17.44
C TRP A 561 -3.55 10.98 18.44
N GLU A 562 -2.81 10.12 19.15
CA GLU A 562 -1.71 10.57 20.02
C GLU A 562 -0.62 11.28 19.21
N ALA A 563 -0.17 10.67 18.10
CA ALA A 563 0.79 11.31 17.19
C ALA A 563 0.25 12.62 16.60
N ALA A 564 -1.02 12.64 16.16
CA ALA A 564 -1.67 13.81 15.57
C ALA A 564 -1.95 14.96 16.56
N LEU A 565 -2.12 14.64 17.85
CA LEU A 565 -2.30 15.64 18.91
C LEU A 565 -0.96 16.21 19.40
N GLU A 566 0.12 15.44 19.35
CA GLU A 566 1.47 15.93 19.64
C GLU A 566 2.00 16.87 18.54
N SER A 567 1.54 16.70 17.30
CA SER A 567 1.97 17.48 16.14
C SER A 567 0.77 18.05 15.35
N PRO A 568 0.10 19.11 15.85
CA PRO A 568 -1.12 19.63 15.22
C PRO A 568 -0.86 20.24 13.83
N VAL A 569 -1.77 19.96 12.88
CA VAL A 569 -1.73 20.40 11.47
C VAL A 569 -1.59 21.93 11.28
N THR A 570 -1.92 22.74 12.28
CA THR A 570 -1.80 24.20 12.24
C THR A 570 -0.34 24.68 12.18
N VAL A 571 0.64 23.83 12.49
CA VAL A 571 2.06 24.13 12.38
C VAL A 571 2.65 23.20 11.32
N SER A 572 2.44 23.51 10.04
CA SER A 572 3.15 22.77 8.98
C SER A 572 4.66 22.93 9.22
N PRO A 573 5.45 21.86 9.36
CA PRO A 573 6.90 21.98 9.39
C PRO A 573 7.46 22.40 8.02
N MET A 574 6.60 22.40 7.01
CA MET A 574 6.91 22.79 5.64
C MET A 574 7.05 24.31 5.53
N PRO A 575 8.09 24.81 4.87
CA PRO A 575 8.32 26.24 4.75
C PRO A 575 7.25 26.94 3.90
N GLU A 576 6.97 28.19 4.22
CA GLU A 576 6.03 29.01 3.45
C GLU A 576 6.63 29.50 2.12
N GLY A 577 5.77 29.75 1.14
CA GLY A 577 6.16 30.25 -0.18
C GLY A 577 6.43 29.15 -1.20
N SER A 578 6.98 29.55 -2.35
CA SER A 578 7.35 28.63 -3.43
C SER A 578 8.84 28.34 -3.41
N HIS A 579 9.20 27.08 -3.53
CA HIS A 579 10.58 26.62 -3.46
C HIS A 579 10.93 25.82 -4.70
N ILE A 580 12.10 26.08 -5.28
CA ILE A 580 12.59 25.36 -6.45
C ILE A 580 13.59 24.32 -5.96
N GLY A 581 13.35 23.06 -6.33
CA GLY A 581 14.28 21.97 -6.07
C GLY A 581 15.53 22.06 -6.95
N ALA A 582 16.66 21.64 -6.41
CA ALA A 582 17.89 21.44 -7.15
C ALA A 582 17.80 20.24 -8.11
N LEU A 583 16.98 19.23 -7.75
CA LEU A 583 16.73 18.06 -8.59
C LEU A 583 15.45 18.24 -9.38
N GLN A 584 15.51 17.99 -10.69
CA GLN A 584 14.32 17.97 -11.52
C GLN A 584 13.53 16.68 -11.30
N ARG A 585 12.26 16.83 -10.90
CA ARG A 585 11.30 15.73 -10.79
C ARG A 585 10.20 15.86 -11.83
N PHE A 586 9.56 14.74 -12.15
CA PHE A 586 8.62 14.61 -13.25
C PHE A 586 7.30 14.04 -12.78
N TYR A 587 6.19 14.47 -13.37
CA TYR A 587 4.87 13.95 -13.05
C TYR A 587 4.82 12.43 -13.24
N ALA A 588 4.23 11.71 -12.28
CA ALA A 588 3.99 10.28 -12.40
C ALA A 588 3.05 10.02 -13.59
N THR A 589 3.29 8.94 -14.33
CA THR A 589 2.37 8.51 -15.41
C THR A 589 1.15 7.81 -14.85
N HIS A 590 0.09 7.74 -15.66
CA HIS A 590 -1.05 6.88 -15.42
C HIS A 590 -0.83 5.41 -15.84
N ALA A 591 0.30 4.83 -15.43
CA ALA A 591 0.59 3.41 -15.58
C ALA A 591 0.52 2.74 -14.20
N PRO A 592 0.32 1.40 -14.12
CA PRO A 592 0.41 0.67 -12.87
C PRO A 592 1.73 0.97 -12.15
N PHE A 593 1.67 1.08 -10.82
CA PHE A 593 2.84 1.41 -10.02
C PHE A 593 3.51 0.15 -9.50
N VAL A 594 4.84 0.09 -9.59
CA VAL A 594 5.64 -1.03 -9.09
C VAL A 594 6.39 -0.54 -7.85
N TYR A 595 6.04 -1.09 -6.70
CA TYR A 595 6.40 -0.56 -5.39
C TYR A 595 7.25 -1.55 -4.58
N CYS A 596 8.41 -1.08 -4.13
CA CYS A 596 9.18 -1.73 -3.07
C CYS A 596 8.45 -1.58 -1.73
N THR A 597 8.03 -2.70 -1.16
CA THR A 597 7.25 -2.79 0.08
C THR A 597 7.98 -2.16 1.27
N ASN A 598 9.31 -2.32 1.34
CA ASN A 598 10.13 -1.78 2.41
C ASN A 598 10.16 -0.25 2.46
N MET A 599 10.01 0.43 1.31
CA MET A 599 9.97 1.89 1.28
C MET A 599 8.74 2.44 2.04
N PHE A 600 7.60 1.77 1.95
CA PHE A 600 6.41 2.16 2.70
C PHE A 600 6.53 1.89 4.20
N ARG A 601 7.24 0.82 4.60
CA ARG A 601 7.59 0.58 6.01
C ARG A 601 8.47 1.70 6.53
N HIS A 602 9.47 2.11 5.76
CA HIS A 602 10.32 3.25 6.08
C HIS A 602 9.49 4.53 6.26
N PHE A 603 8.59 4.86 5.32
CA PHE A 603 7.73 6.04 5.45
C PHE A 603 6.86 6.01 6.70
N SER A 604 6.25 4.86 7.00
CA SER A 604 5.35 4.67 8.14
C SER A 604 6.06 4.87 9.48
N VAL A 605 7.38 4.62 9.54
CA VAL A 605 8.18 4.86 10.74
C VAL A 605 8.79 6.27 10.70
N ARG A 606 9.57 6.60 9.67
CA ARG A 606 10.39 7.82 9.61
C ARG A 606 9.56 9.11 9.57
N PHE A 607 8.41 9.08 8.93
CA PHE A 607 7.57 10.27 8.70
C PHE A 607 6.21 10.17 9.40
N GLU A 608 6.07 9.31 10.42
CA GLU A 608 4.83 9.15 11.19
C GLU A 608 4.29 10.51 11.69
N GLY A 609 5.15 11.35 12.26
CA GLY A 609 4.76 12.65 12.80
C GLY A 609 4.33 13.67 11.75
N ASP A 610 4.78 13.52 10.49
CA ASP A 610 4.37 14.39 9.37
C ASP A 610 3.09 13.88 8.70
N MET A 611 2.94 12.56 8.62
CA MET A 611 1.87 11.90 7.89
C MET A 611 0.62 11.66 8.73
N ALA A 612 0.74 11.22 9.98
CA ALA A 612 -0.39 10.89 10.84
C ALA A 612 -1.40 12.05 11.01
N PRO A 613 -0.98 13.32 11.20
CA PRO A 613 -1.92 14.44 11.30
C PRO A 613 -2.75 14.66 10.03
N LEU A 614 -2.13 14.49 8.86
CA LEU A 614 -2.80 14.64 7.55
C LEU A 614 -3.79 13.50 7.33
N GLN A 615 -3.30 12.27 7.41
CA GLN A 615 -4.09 11.06 7.14
C GLN A 615 -5.31 10.93 8.05
N LEU A 616 -5.19 11.38 9.30
CA LEU A 616 -6.26 11.26 10.27
C LEU A 616 -7.35 12.32 10.08
N ARG A 617 -6.97 13.57 9.77
CA ARG A 617 -7.94 14.68 9.61
C ARG A 617 -8.56 14.71 8.22
N HIS A 618 -7.86 14.24 7.20
CA HIS A 618 -8.36 14.18 5.84
C HIS A 618 -9.08 12.84 5.59
N ARG A 619 -10.39 12.82 5.87
CA ARG A 619 -11.26 11.67 5.54
C ARG A 619 -11.49 11.52 4.02
N GLU A 620 -11.20 12.57 3.27
CA GLU A 620 -11.31 12.66 1.82
C GLU A 620 -10.07 13.35 1.28
N ARG A 621 -9.70 13.07 0.02
CA ARG A 621 -8.53 13.65 -0.64
C ARG A 621 -8.50 15.17 -0.48
N LYS A 622 -7.37 15.69 -0.01
CA LYS A 622 -7.01 17.11 0.06
C LYS A 622 -5.74 17.37 -0.71
N ALA A 623 -5.59 18.60 -1.21
CA ALA A 623 -4.36 19.06 -1.84
C ALA A 623 -3.17 19.04 -0.85
N ARG A 624 -3.43 19.07 0.46
CA ARG A 624 -2.38 18.98 1.48
C ARG A 624 -1.90 17.54 1.76
N ASP A 625 -2.55 16.52 1.21
CA ASP A 625 -2.07 15.15 1.30
C ASP A 625 -0.80 14.93 0.47
N LEU A 626 -0.07 13.85 0.80
CA LEU A 626 1.13 13.46 0.07
C LEU A 626 0.75 12.50 -1.06
N PHE A 627 1.05 12.89 -2.30
CA PHE A 627 0.75 12.09 -3.48
C PHE A 627 1.71 10.90 -3.58
N VAL A 628 1.27 9.75 -3.07
CA VAL A 628 2.09 8.54 -2.86
C VAL A 628 2.95 8.13 -4.06
N PRO A 629 2.44 8.04 -5.31
CA PRO A 629 3.30 7.67 -6.44
C PRO A 629 4.46 8.62 -6.64
N PHE A 630 4.23 9.92 -6.46
CA PHE A 630 5.24 10.95 -6.64
C PHE A 630 6.22 11.01 -5.46
N LEU A 631 5.72 10.80 -4.23
CA LEU A 631 6.53 10.63 -3.03
C LEU A 631 7.49 9.42 -3.18
N TYR A 632 6.94 8.25 -3.53
CA TYR A 632 7.72 7.04 -3.75
C TYR A 632 8.79 7.24 -4.83
N ASN A 633 8.42 7.80 -5.98
CA ASN A 633 9.35 8.08 -7.07
C ASN A 633 10.52 8.98 -6.64
N GLY A 634 10.25 9.99 -5.80
CA GLY A 634 11.29 10.86 -5.25
C GLY A 634 12.31 10.10 -4.41
N PHE A 635 11.84 9.30 -3.45
CA PHE A 635 12.70 8.56 -2.53
C PHE A 635 13.41 7.39 -3.19
N ILE A 636 12.71 6.57 -3.97
CA ILE A 636 13.32 5.38 -4.59
C ILE A 636 14.47 5.79 -5.53
N MET A 637 14.32 6.90 -6.26
CA MET A 637 15.34 7.40 -7.18
C MET A 637 16.53 8.05 -6.46
N ALA A 638 16.33 8.57 -5.25
CA ALA A 638 17.37 9.31 -4.53
C ALA A 638 18.10 8.46 -3.49
N ARG A 639 17.37 7.65 -2.72
CA ARG A 639 17.86 6.96 -1.51
C ARG A 639 17.21 5.58 -1.30
N PRO A 640 17.38 4.62 -2.23
CA PRO A 640 16.75 3.31 -2.14
C PRO A 640 17.19 2.46 -0.94
N TRP A 641 18.35 2.75 -0.34
CA TRP A 641 18.87 2.07 0.86
C TRP A 641 18.12 2.45 2.15
N GLU A 642 17.47 3.62 2.21
CA GLU A 642 16.72 4.06 3.41
C GLU A 642 15.60 3.09 3.78
N ALA A 643 15.11 2.34 2.79
CA ALA A 643 14.11 1.29 2.96
C ALA A 643 14.59 0.10 3.80
N SER A 644 15.89 -0.09 3.99
CA SER A 644 16.43 -1.18 4.79
C SER A 644 15.97 -1.09 6.24
N ALA A 645 15.58 -2.23 6.80
CA ALA A 645 15.31 -2.37 8.23
C ALA A 645 16.53 -2.04 9.11
N LYS A 646 17.74 -2.00 8.53
CA LYS A 646 18.98 -1.66 9.24
C LYS A 646 19.22 -0.15 9.32
N PHE A 647 18.63 0.63 8.42
CA PHE A 647 18.98 2.05 8.24
C PHE A 647 18.56 2.93 9.42
N LEU A 648 17.30 2.89 9.85
CA LEU A 648 16.84 3.71 10.98
C LEU A 648 17.52 3.36 12.32
N PRO A 649 17.70 2.07 12.69
CA PRO A 649 18.53 1.69 13.83
C PRO A 649 19.96 2.21 13.73
N TYR A 650 20.59 2.09 12.55
CA TYR A 650 21.92 2.65 12.30
C TYR A 650 21.97 4.17 12.53
N LEU A 651 20.96 4.93 12.10
CA LEU A 651 20.93 6.37 12.36
C LEU A 651 20.84 6.70 13.87
N LEU A 652 20.10 5.90 14.64
CA LEU A 652 20.04 6.05 16.10
C LEU A 652 21.40 5.77 16.77
N GLU A 653 22.08 4.71 16.33
CA GLU A 653 23.44 4.38 16.76
C GLU A 653 24.43 5.49 16.37
N LEU A 654 24.36 5.98 15.13
CA LEU A 654 25.19 7.09 14.64
C LEU A 654 24.97 8.37 15.45
N SER A 655 23.73 8.65 15.86
CA SER A 655 23.41 9.79 16.73
C SER A 655 24.06 9.66 18.11
N ASP A 656 24.04 8.48 18.71
CA ASP A 656 24.71 8.21 20.00
C ASP A 656 26.23 8.26 19.88
N ALA A 657 26.79 7.62 18.84
CA ALA A 657 28.21 7.65 18.51
C ALA A 657 28.70 9.09 18.28
N SER A 658 27.91 9.91 17.60
CA SER A 658 28.22 11.32 17.36
C SER A 658 28.29 12.13 18.66
N ALA A 659 27.38 11.85 19.61
CA ALA A 659 27.38 12.52 20.92
C ALA A 659 28.61 12.11 21.75
N MET A 660 28.97 10.83 21.75
CA MET A 660 30.18 10.32 22.41
C MET A 660 31.46 10.88 21.78
N ALA A 661 31.53 10.86 20.45
CA ALA A 661 32.66 11.41 19.70
C ALA A 661 32.85 12.90 19.94
N ALA A 662 31.76 13.67 20.04
CA ALA A 662 31.82 15.09 20.38
C ALA A 662 32.35 15.33 21.81
N ALA A 663 31.94 14.51 22.79
CA ALA A 663 32.42 14.59 24.17
C ALA A 663 33.93 14.29 24.29
N ASP A 664 34.40 13.25 23.60
CA ASP A 664 35.82 12.89 23.54
C ASP A 664 36.63 13.96 22.80
N THR A 665 36.11 14.47 21.68
CA THR A 665 36.77 15.52 20.90
C THR A 665 36.92 16.80 21.72
N LYS A 666 35.90 17.16 22.50
CA LYS A 666 35.99 18.28 23.44
C LYS A 666 37.07 18.06 24.49
N THR A 667 37.19 16.84 25.00
CA THR A 667 38.23 16.45 25.96
C THR A 667 39.64 16.51 25.34
N ASP A 668 39.79 16.03 24.10
CA ASP A 668 41.06 16.03 23.37
C ASP A 668 41.53 17.46 23.02
N LEU A 669 40.60 18.32 22.57
CA LEU A 669 40.91 19.71 22.22
C LEU A 669 41.14 20.60 23.44
N GLY A 670 40.49 20.32 24.57
CA GLY A 670 40.74 21.02 25.84
C GLY A 670 42.16 20.82 26.38
N ARG A 671 42.93 19.88 25.82
CA ARG A 671 44.33 19.60 26.15
C ARG A 671 45.33 20.25 25.18
N MET A 672 44.87 20.96 24.14
CA MET A 672 45.76 21.58 23.15
C MET A 672 46.11 23.04 23.53
N PRO A 673 47.40 23.46 23.44
CA PRO A 673 47.79 24.86 23.63
C PRO A 673 47.40 25.74 22.43
N ASP A 674 47.21 27.05 22.68
CA ASP A 674 46.67 28.09 21.78
C ASP A 674 46.89 27.85 20.27
N VAL A 675 45.83 27.38 19.60
CA VAL A 675 45.80 27.13 18.15
C VAL A 675 45.07 28.28 17.45
N THR A 676 45.61 28.79 16.35
CA THR A 676 44.97 29.83 15.52
C THR A 676 43.68 29.32 14.85
N ALA A 677 42.70 30.20 14.63
CA ALA A 677 41.35 29.84 14.20
C ALA A 677 41.23 28.94 12.94
N PRO A 678 42.03 29.09 11.87
CA PRO A 678 41.94 28.22 10.69
C PRO A 678 42.41 26.78 10.97
N TYR A 679 43.45 26.65 11.79
CA TYR A 679 44.06 25.36 12.15
C TYR A 679 43.23 24.60 13.19
N PHE A 680 42.41 25.32 13.96
CA PHE A 680 41.48 24.75 14.93
C PHE A 680 40.35 23.96 14.27
N GLN A 681 39.76 24.47 13.17
CA GLN A 681 38.65 23.80 12.47
C GLN A 681 39.07 22.47 11.84
N GLU A 682 40.24 22.44 11.20
CA GLU A 682 40.78 21.22 10.60
C GLU A 682 41.10 20.16 11.66
N LYS A 683 41.74 20.57 12.78
CA LYS A 683 42.02 19.67 13.91
C LYS A 683 40.76 19.19 14.61
N LEU A 684 39.75 20.06 14.76
CA LEU A 684 38.45 19.70 15.32
C LEU A 684 37.77 18.63 14.46
N HIS A 685 37.73 18.83 13.15
CA HIS A 685 37.16 17.84 12.22
C HIS A 685 37.93 16.52 12.28
N ALA A 686 39.27 16.54 12.21
CA ALA A 686 40.08 15.33 12.27
C ALA A 686 39.97 14.58 13.61
N ALA A 687 39.93 15.30 14.74
CA ALA A 687 39.73 14.70 16.06
C ALA A 687 38.33 14.09 16.19
N TYR A 688 37.30 14.81 15.72
CA TYR A 688 35.93 14.30 15.68
C TYR A 688 35.81 13.03 14.85
N GLN A 689 36.33 13.00 13.62
CA GLN A 689 36.28 11.82 12.75
C GLN A 689 37.02 10.62 13.36
N ARG A 690 38.18 10.85 13.99
CA ARG A 690 38.92 9.78 14.70
C ARG A 690 38.13 9.23 15.89
N ASN A 691 37.47 10.09 16.66
CA ASN A 691 36.66 9.66 17.79
C ASN A 691 35.36 8.99 17.33
N LEU A 692 34.75 9.46 16.23
CA LEU A 692 33.56 8.85 15.63
C LEU A 692 33.84 7.41 15.17
N ALA A 693 34.98 7.17 14.52
CA ALA A 693 35.40 5.84 14.08
C ALA A 693 35.57 4.81 15.22
N LYS A 694 35.65 5.25 16.49
CA LYS A 694 35.69 4.34 17.66
C LYS A 694 34.31 3.78 18.02
N TYR A 695 33.25 4.49 17.63
CA TYR A 695 31.89 4.25 18.12
C TYR A 695 30.91 3.83 17.01
N VAL A 696 31.23 4.07 15.74
CA VAL A 696 30.37 3.70 14.61
C VAL A 696 30.72 2.30 14.11
N HIS A 697 29.71 1.43 14.06
CA HIS A 697 29.83 0.06 13.55
C HIS A 697 29.61 -0.02 12.04
N ASN A 698 30.21 -1.01 11.41
CA ASN A 698 29.99 -1.28 9.99
C ASN A 698 28.59 -1.83 9.76
N VAL A 699 27.89 -1.29 8.75
CA VAL A 699 26.57 -1.75 8.32
C VAL A 699 26.61 -2.04 6.83
N SER A 700 26.13 -3.23 6.46
CA SER A 700 25.97 -3.67 5.08
C SER A 700 24.49 -3.74 4.73
N ILE A 701 24.09 -3.02 3.68
CA ILE A 701 22.73 -3.02 3.13
C ILE A 701 22.77 -3.58 1.71
N TYR A 702 21.98 -4.62 1.46
CA TYR A 702 21.81 -5.18 0.12
C TYR A 702 20.59 -4.54 -0.56
N LEU A 703 20.79 -4.01 -1.77
CA LEU A 703 19.76 -3.35 -2.58
C LEU A 703 19.16 -4.39 -3.54
N ASP A 704 18.34 -5.28 -3.01
CA ASP A 704 17.78 -6.45 -3.71
C ASP A 704 16.25 -6.57 -3.56
N ASN A 705 15.62 -5.55 -2.98
CA ASN A 705 14.22 -5.44 -2.56
C ASN A 705 13.83 -6.20 -1.29
N ASP A 706 14.67 -7.09 -0.77
CA ASP A 706 14.38 -7.86 0.45
C ASP A 706 14.93 -7.13 1.69
N ASP A 707 16.17 -6.65 1.62
CA ASP A 707 16.77 -5.77 2.63
C ASP A 707 16.46 -4.29 2.31
N GLY A 708 17.24 -3.65 1.44
CA GLY A 708 16.94 -2.35 0.86
C GLY A 708 16.28 -2.46 -0.51
N CYS A 709 15.69 -1.38 -1.01
CA CYS A 709 15.11 -1.42 -2.35
C CYS A 709 16.21 -1.51 -3.41
N ALA A 710 15.98 -2.31 -4.45
CA ALA A 710 16.91 -2.42 -5.55
C ALA A 710 16.98 -1.10 -6.35
N PRO A 711 18.14 -0.77 -6.95
CA PRO A 711 18.32 0.49 -7.67
C PRO A 711 17.28 0.64 -8.79
N PRO A 712 16.37 1.64 -8.74
CA PRO A 712 15.32 1.77 -9.73
C PRO A 712 15.87 2.35 -11.02
N THR A 713 15.02 2.46 -12.05
CA THR A 713 15.36 3.34 -13.15
C THR A 713 14.16 4.10 -13.71
N LEU A 714 14.38 5.39 -13.92
CA LEU A 714 13.40 6.33 -14.47
C LEU A 714 13.22 6.11 -15.98
N TYR A 715 11.97 5.96 -16.42
CA TYR A 715 11.57 5.91 -17.82
C TYR A 715 10.71 7.12 -18.16
N ARG A 716 11.32 8.08 -18.86
CA ARG A 716 10.69 9.38 -19.17
C ARG A 716 9.92 9.34 -20.48
N SER A 717 8.74 9.96 -20.47
CA SER A 717 7.87 10.13 -21.64
C SER A 717 7.54 8.81 -22.36
N PRO A 718 6.92 7.83 -21.66
CA PRO A 718 6.45 6.60 -22.29
C PRO A 718 5.18 6.86 -23.12
N SER A 719 5.06 8.00 -23.80
CA SER A 719 3.84 8.46 -24.48
C SER A 719 3.40 7.56 -25.66
N ALA A 720 4.23 6.59 -26.04
CA ALA A 720 3.86 5.48 -26.92
C ALA A 720 3.28 4.27 -26.18
N ASP A 721 3.62 4.09 -24.90
CA ASP A 721 3.34 2.91 -24.09
C ASP A 721 2.24 3.14 -23.03
N VAL A 722 1.89 4.39 -22.72
CA VAL A 722 0.85 4.72 -21.71
C VAL A 722 -0.14 5.74 -22.26
N VAL A 723 -1.44 5.47 -22.09
CA VAL A 723 -2.53 6.39 -22.45
C VAL A 723 -3.45 6.65 -21.26
N TYR A 724 -3.65 7.92 -20.93
CA TYR A 724 -4.71 8.36 -20.03
C TYR A 724 -5.96 8.73 -20.83
N MET A 725 -7.10 8.19 -20.42
CA MET A 725 -8.41 8.55 -20.95
C MET A 725 -9.30 9.07 -19.83
N ARG A 726 -10.01 10.17 -20.09
CA ARG A 726 -11.09 10.66 -19.21
C ARG A 726 -12.42 10.46 -19.93
N ALA A 727 -13.25 9.57 -19.41
CA ALA A 727 -14.61 9.37 -19.89
C ALA A 727 -15.54 10.43 -19.28
N GLN A 728 -16.42 11.02 -20.10
CA GLN A 728 -17.33 12.10 -19.72
C GLN A 728 -18.72 11.85 -20.32
N ASP A 729 -19.71 12.71 -20.03
CA ASP A 729 -21.05 12.61 -20.64
C ASP A 729 -21.07 13.02 -22.14
N ASP A 730 -19.92 13.43 -22.71
CA ASP A 730 -19.73 13.66 -24.14
C ASP A 730 -19.30 12.36 -24.86
N LEU A 731 -20.28 11.70 -25.47
CA LEU A 731 -20.09 10.44 -26.21
C LEU A 731 -19.12 10.57 -27.40
N GLU A 732 -19.05 11.74 -28.06
CA GLU A 732 -18.13 11.93 -29.18
C GLU A 732 -16.68 12.07 -28.69
N GLN A 733 -16.47 12.82 -27.61
CA GLN A 733 -15.15 12.96 -27.00
C GLN A 733 -14.64 11.62 -26.48
N ASN A 734 -15.51 10.84 -25.84
CA ASN A 734 -15.23 9.48 -25.42
C ASN A 734 -14.83 8.60 -26.62
N GLN A 735 -15.62 8.62 -27.71
CA GLN A 735 -15.32 7.84 -28.91
C GLN A 735 -13.97 8.21 -29.53
N ARG A 736 -13.62 9.51 -29.56
CA ARG A 736 -12.31 9.99 -30.01
C ARG A 736 -11.18 9.44 -29.12
N ALA A 737 -11.36 9.43 -27.81
CA ALA A 737 -10.37 8.89 -26.86
C ALA A 737 -10.22 7.36 -27.01
N MET A 738 -11.32 6.60 -27.11
CA MET A 738 -11.34 5.15 -27.32
C MET A 738 -10.68 4.75 -28.64
N ASN A 739 -10.94 5.49 -29.73
CA ASN A 739 -10.26 5.30 -31.01
C ASN A 739 -8.74 5.56 -30.87
N GLY A 740 -8.35 6.51 -30.02
CA GLY A 740 -6.96 6.79 -29.68
C GLY A 740 -6.27 5.62 -28.98
N VAL A 741 -6.92 4.99 -28.01
CA VAL A 741 -6.41 3.77 -27.34
C VAL A 741 -6.26 2.63 -28.35
N THR A 742 -7.31 2.38 -29.15
CA THR A 742 -7.35 1.29 -30.14
C THR A 742 -6.27 1.45 -31.22
N SER A 743 -6.04 2.67 -31.70
CA SER A 743 -5.05 2.94 -32.75
C SER A 743 -3.61 2.97 -32.26
N LYS A 744 -3.37 3.46 -31.04
CA LYS A 744 -2.01 3.52 -30.47
C LYS A 744 -1.53 2.19 -29.93
N VAL A 745 -2.45 1.35 -29.45
CA VAL A 745 -2.16 0.08 -28.78
C VAL A 745 -1.07 0.26 -27.70
N PRO A 746 -1.30 1.12 -26.68
CA PRO A 746 -0.32 1.31 -25.62
C PRO A 746 -0.08 0.01 -24.83
N LEU A 747 1.01 -0.05 -24.06
CA LEU A 747 1.26 -1.14 -23.11
C LEU A 747 0.23 -1.09 -21.97
N TYR A 748 -0.03 0.11 -21.44
CA TYR A 748 -1.03 0.36 -20.41
C TYR A 748 -1.95 1.51 -20.82
N PHE A 749 -3.21 1.45 -20.40
CA PHE A 749 -4.05 2.64 -20.35
C PHE A 749 -4.87 2.64 -19.07
N ASN A 750 -5.39 3.80 -18.69
CA ASN A 750 -6.36 3.90 -17.61
C ASN A 750 -7.54 4.79 -18.01
N ILE A 751 -8.68 4.60 -17.34
CA ILE A 751 -9.91 5.36 -17.60
C ILE A 751 -10.38 6.06 -16.33
N ASN A 752 -10.26 7.37 -16.29
CA ASN A 752 -10.96 8.15 -15.28
C ASN A 752 -12.45 8.28 -15.65
N ALA A 753 -13.34 7.70 -14.84
CA ALA A 753 -14.78 7.84 -14.98
C ALA A 753 -15.23 9.21 -14.43
N GLY A 754 -15.55 10.15 -15.33
CA GLY A 754 -16.07 11.48 -15.01
C GLY A 754 -17.42 11.74 -15.68
N PHE A 755 -18.26 10.72 -15.78
CA PHE A 755 -19.57 10.74 -16.41
C PHE A 755 -20.66 10.37 -15.40
N THR A 756 -21.89 10.82 -15.64
CA THR A 756 -23.05 10.55 -14.79
C THR A 756 -24.21 9.89 -15.55
N SER A 757 -24.18 9.92 -16.89
CA SER A 757 -25.21 9.37 -17.77
C SER A 757 -25.09 7.85 -17.94
N ALA A 758 -26.24 7.19 -18.16
CA ALA A 758 -26.28 5.75 -18.43
C ALA A 758 -25.70 5.41 -19.81
N GLU A 759 -25.82 6.33 -20.76
CA GLU A 759 -25.33 6.22 -22.12
C GLU A 759 -23.80 6.21 -22.17
N ALA A 760 -23.14 7.13 -21.46
CA ALA A 760 -21.67 7.14 -21.36
C ALA A 760 -21.14 5.89 -20.66
N ALA A 761 -21.79 5.47 -19.56
CA ALA A 761 -21.48 4.22 -18.87
C ALA A 761 -21.55 3.01 -19.81
N LYS A 762 -22.63 2.91 -20.60
CA LYS A 762 -22.82 1.85 -21.59
C LYS A 762 -21.73 1.90 -22.67
N GLN A 763 -21.37 3.07 -23.17
CA GLN A 763 -20.33 3.23 -24.19
C GLN A 763 -18.95 2.74 -23.69
N VAL A 764 -18.57 3.09 -22.45
CA VAL A 764 -17.32 2.63 -21.82
C VAL A 764 -17.33 1.12 -21.65
N LYS A 765 -18.43 0.56 -21.11
CA LYS A 765 -18.60 -0.87 -20.92
C LYS A 765 -18.49 -1.64 -22.25
N GLU A 766 -19.14 -1.18 -23.31
CA GLU A 766 -19.06 -1.79 -24.66
C GLU A 766 -17.66 -1.68 -25.27
N PHE A 767 -16.93 -0.60 -25.01
CA PHE A 767 -15.53 -0.46 -25.41
C PHE A 767 -14.65 -1.49 -24.70
N LEU A 768 -14.74 -1.59 -23.36
CA LEU A 768 -13.96 -2.53 -22.56
C LEU A 768 -14.27 -3.99 -22.91
N HIS A 769 -15.54 -4.32 -23.14
CA HIS A 769 -15.95 -5.66 -23.57
C HIS A 769 -15.40 -6.03 -24.94
N ARG A 770 -15.35 -5.09 -25.90
CA ARG A 770 -14.71 -5.33 -27.21
C ARG A 770 -13.21 -5.50 -27.10
N GLN A 771 -12.56 -4.77 -26.21
CA GLN A 771 -11.11 -4.83 -26.01
C GLN A 771 -10.68 -6.13 -25.32
N TYR A 772 -11.47 -6.58 -24.34
CA TYR A 772 -11.21 -7.76 -23.52
C TYR A 772 -12.41 -8.71 -23.53
N PRO A 773 -12.69 -9.37 -24.67
CA PRO A 773 -13.90 -10.17 -24.84
C PRO A 773 -13.87 -11.49 -24.05
N THR A 774 -12.68 -12.06 -23.86
CA THR A 774 -12.48 -13.35 -23.20
C THR A 774 -12.87 -13.27 -21.71
N PRO A 775 -13.85 -14.06 -21.25
CA PRO A 775 -14.18 -14.13 -19.83
C PRO A 775 -13.08 -14.77 -18.99
N LEU A 776 -12.93 -14.30 -17.75
CA LEU A 776 -12.13 -14.96 -16.73
C LEU A 776 -12.77 -16.29 -16.34
N TYR A 777 -11.95 -17.22 -15.86
CA TYR A 777 -12.48 -18.43 -15.22
C TYR A 777 -13.41 -18.10 -14.06
N LEU A 778 -13.14 -17.02 -13.31
CA LEU A 778 -13.89 -16.65 -12.12
C LEU A 778 -15.21 -15.91 -12.40
N GLU A 779 -15.60 -15.71 -13.65
CA GLU A 779 -16.86 -15.03 -13.96
C GLU A 779 -18.07 -15.97 -13.91
N LYS A 780 -19.17 -15.44 -13.37
CA LYS A 780 -20.49 -16.07 -13.46
C LYS A 780 -20.85 -16.28 -14.94
N VAL A 781 -21.28 -17.50 -15.28
CA VAL A 781 -21.73 -17.85 -16.62
C VAL A 781 -23.23 -17.69 -16.69
N GLU A 782 -23.75 -17.07 -17.75
CA GLU A 782 -25.19 -17.00 -17.97
C GLU A 782 -25.73 -18.39 -18.35
N GLU A 783 -26.91 -18.77 -17.85
CA GLU A 783 -27.49 -20.12 -18.03
C GLU A 783 -27.54 -20.59 -19.51
N LYS A 784 -27.66 -19.64 -20.44
CA LYS A 784 -27.68 -19.89 -21.90
C LYS A 784 -26.34 -20.36 -22.48
N ASP A 785 -25.23 -20.12 -21.80
CA ASP A 785 -23.86 -20.43 -22.26
C ASP A 785 -23.29 -21.70 -21.60
N MET A 786 -24.09 -22.42 -20.79
CA MET A 786 -23.69 -23.62 -20.04
C MET A 786 -23.53 -24.90 -20.87
N ALA A 787 -23.42 -24.81 -22.20
CA ALA A 787 -23.36 -25.99 -23.08
C ALA A 787 -22.11 -26.88 -22.89
N HIS A 788 -21.18 -26.50 -22.01
CA HIS A 788 -19.97 -27.27 -21.71
C HIS A 788 -19.68 -27.37 -20.19
N GLY A 789 -20.07 -28.49 -19.57
CA GLY A 789 -19.22 -29.14 -18.56
C GLY A 789 -19.89 -29.69 -17.28
N LEU A 790 -20.00 -31.02 -17.20
CA LEU A 790 -20.38 -31.81 -16.01
C LEU A 790 -19.60 -31.44 -14.71
N VAL A 791 -18.37 -30.93 -14.85
CA VAL A 791 -17.47 -30.57 -13.75
C VAL A 791 -17.90 -29.26 -13.06
N LEU A 792 -18.50 -28.32 -13.81
CA LEU A 792 -18.95 -27.04 -13.28
C LEU A 792 -20.17 -27.23 -12.37
N ASP A 793 -21.13 -28.04 -12.81
CA ASP A 793 -22.33 -28.39 -12.03
C ASP A 793 -21.97 -29.05 -10.69
N THR A 794 -20.89 -29.85 -10.69
CA THR A 794 -20.41 -30.53 -9.49
C THR A 794 -19.83 -29.55 -8.46
N LEU A 795 -18.97 -28.61 -8.86
CA LEU A 795 -18.42 -27.60 -7.96
C LEU A 795 -19.51 -26.68 -7.42
N THR A 796 -20.44 -26.24 -8.28
CA THR A 796 -21.58 -25.41 -7.87
C THR A 796 -22.43 -26.13 -6.84
N LYS A 797 -22.79 -27.40 -7.07
CA LYS A 797 -23.56 -28.18 -6.11
C LYS A 797 -22.83 -28.32 -4.76
N VAL A 798 -21.55 -28.71 -4.78
CA VAL A 798 -20.76 -28.87 -3.55
C VAL A 798 -20.67 -27.54 -2.80
N PHE A 799 -20.43 -26.43 -3.50
CA PHE A 799 -20.40 -25.11 -2.89
C PHE A 799 -21.74 -24.73 -2.28
N THR A 800 -22.85 -24.89 -3.00
CA THR A 800 -24.20 -24.63 -2.49
C THR A 800 -24.48 -25.45 -1.24
N ASP A 801 -24.17 -26.74 -1.25
CA ASP A 801 -24.37 -27.62 -0.10
C ASP A 801 -23.50 -27.19 1.09
N LEU A 802 -22.23 -26.80 0.86
CA LEU A 802 -21.33 -26.28 1.90
C LEU A 802 -21.88 -25.00 2.52
N MET A 803 -22.41 -24.07 1.71
CA MET A 803 -22.96 -22.79 2.18
C MET A 803 -24.25 -22.94 3.01
N GLN A 804 -24.85 -24.14 3.05
CA GLN A 804 -25.99 -24.48 3.94
C GLN A 804 -25.55 -25.08 5.28
N LEU A 805 -24.30 -25.52 5.39
CA LEU A 805 -23.80 -26.10 6.63
C LEU A 805 -23.71 -25.06 7.75
N PRO A 806 -23.89 -25.45 9.01
CA PRO A 806 -23.78 -24.52 10.13
C PRO A 806 -22.35 -23.99 10.33
N ILE A 807 -22.25 -22.77 10.85
CA ILE A 807 -21.01 -22.14 11.32
C ILE A 807 -21.02 -22.12 12.86
N VAL A 808 -19.91 -22.56 13.46
CA VAL A 808 -19.63 -22.39 14.89
C VAL A 808 -18.62 -21.26 15.05
N GLY A 809 -19.07 -20.09 15.50
CA GLY A 809 -18.19 -19.01 15.92
C GLY A 809 -17.76 -19.19 17.37
N VAL A 810 -16.51 -18.86 17.70
CA VAL A 810 -16.03 -18.84 19.09
C VAL A 810 -15.37 -17.52 19.38
N VAL A 811 -15.84 -16.81 20.39
CA VAL A 811 -15.35 -15.48 20.77
C VAL A 811 -14.95 -15.45 22.24
N SER A 812 -14.03 -14.55 22.58
CA SER A 812 -13.61 -14.35 23.97
C SER A 812 -14.63 -13.56 24.79
N TYR A 813 -15.42 -12.69 24.15
CA TYR A 813 -16.33 -11.76 24.80
C TYR A 813 -17.62 -11.60 23.99
N GLU A 814 -18.73 -11.30 24.67
CA GLU A 814 -20.05 -11.12 24.03
C GLU A 814 -20.04 -9.99 22.99
N GLU A 815 -19.25 -8.94 23.21
CA GLU A 815 -19.07 -7.84 22.26
C GLU A 815 -18.45 -8.28 20.91
N GLY A 816 -17.79 -9.45 20.86
CA GLY A 816 -17.26 -10.03 19.62
C GLY A 816 -18.32 -10.73 18.76
N VAL A 817 -19.51 -11.00 19.29
CA VAL A 817 -20.53 -11.82 18.61
C VAL A 817 -21.06 -11.11 17.35
N CYS A 818 -21.54 -9.88 17.47
CA CYS A 818 -22.10 -9.13 16.35
C CYS A 818 -21.11 -8.89 15.20
N PRO A 819 -19.91 -8.34 15.47
CA PRO A 819 -18.92 -8.16 14.42
C PRO A 819 -18.53 -9.49 13.74
N LEU A 820 -18.42 -10.59 14.51
CA LEU A 820 -18.16 -11.91 13.93
C LEU A 820 -19.29 -12.35 12.98
N VAL A 821 -20.55 -12.30 13.42
CA VAL A 821 -21.71 -12.69 12.59
C VAL A 821 -21.78 -11.84 11.33
N ARG A 822 -21.62 -10.52 11.43
CA ARG A 822 -21.68 -9.63 10.27
C ARG A 822 -20.54 -9.82 9.29
N SER A 823 -19.35 -10.17 9.79
CA SER A 823 -18.19 -10.46 8.95
C SER A 823 -18.35 -11.66 8.02
N LEU A 824 -19.26 -12.58 8.34
CA LEU A 824 -19.54 -13.74 7.50
C LEU A 824 -20.10 -13.35 6.13
N SER A 825 -20.73 -12.17 6.02
CA SER A 825 -21.17 -11.62 4.74
C SER A 825 -19.99 -11.41 3.79
N LEU A 826 -18.88 -10.82 4.26
CA LEU A 826 -17.67 -10.73 3.44
C LEU A 826 -16.96 -12.09 3.33
N ALA A 827 -16.80 -12.81 4.44
CA ALA A 827 -16.02 -14.04 4.50
C ALA A 827 -16.50 -15.11 3.50
N PHE A 828 -17.82 -15.20 3.31
CA PHE A 828 -18.45 -16.10 2.36
C PHE A 828 -19.06 -15.37 1.16
N ALA A 829 -18.61 -14.15 0.86
CA ALA A 829 -19.07 -13.32 -0.27
C ALA A 829 -20.60 -13.26 -0.41
N GLY A 830 -21.32 -13.22 0.71
CA GLY A 830 -22.77 -13.13 0.78
C GLY A 830 -23.50 -14.43 0.44
N HIS A 831 -22.83 -15.58 0.35
CA HIS A 831 -23.44 -16.86 -0.07
C HIS A 831 -23.90 -17.77 1.07
N HIS A 832 -23.35 -17.64 2.29
CA HIS A 832 -23.72 -18.53 3.39
C HIS A 832 -25.18 -18.33 3.84
N ARG A 833 -25.93 -19.41 4.06
CA ARG A 833 -27.34 -19.42 4.48
C ARG A 833 -27.63 -20.38 5.64
N GLY A 834 -26.61 -21.14 6.09
CA GLY A 834 -26.72 -22.04 7.24
C GLY A 834 -26.95 -21.32 8.57
N ARG A 835 -27.15 -22.09 9.64
CA ARG A 835 -27.27 -21.56 11.01
C ARG A 835 -25.90 -21.09 11.53
N VAL A 836 -25.91 -20.09 12.41
CA VAL A 836 -24.71 -19.60 13.08
C VAL A 836 -24.85 -19.80 14.59
N HIS A 837 -23.94 -20.57 15.17
CA HIS A 837 -23.86 -20.78 16.61
C HIS A 837 -22.62 -20.07 17.12
N VAL A 838 -22.78 -19.07 18.00
CA VAL A 838 -21.63 -18.37 18.58
C VAL A 838 -21.47 -18.75 20.05
N ALA A 839 -20.31 -19.29 20.40
CA ALA A 839 -19.98 -19.62 21.77
C ALA A 839 -19.04 -18.56 22.38
N VAL A 840 -19.44 -18.01 23.52
CA VAL A 840 -18.62 -17.06 24.30
C VAL A 840 -17.82 -17.87 25.33
N GLN A 841 -16.49 -17.76 25.26
CA GLN A 841 -15.58 -18.46 26.16
C GLN A 841 -15.64 -17.89 27.58
N ARG A 842 -15.69 -18.78 28.59
CA ARG A 842 -15.46 -18.41 30.00
C ARG A 842 -14.03 -18.70 30.44
N TYR A 843 -13.45 -17.80 31.25
CA TYR A 843 -12.04 -17.82 31.68
C TYR A 843 -11.84 -18.17 33.16
N GLY A 844 -12.86 -18.04 34.01
CA GLY A 844 -12.82 -18.19 35.46
C GLY A 844 -13.47 -19.48 35.97
N ASP A 845 -13.24 -19.77 37.26
CA ASP A 845 -13.70 -20.97 37.96
C ASP A 845 -15.02 -20.76 38.75
N GLY A 846 -15.74 -19.65 38.52
CA GLY A 846 -16.93 -19.21 39.28
C GLY A 846 -17.93 -18.33 38.47
N GLU A 847 -18.82 -17.56 39.15
CA GLU A 847 -20.00 -16.90 38.54
C GLU A 847 -19.75 -15.65 37.65
N ALA A 848 -18.56 -15.05 37.57
CA ALA A 848 -18.32 -13.94 36.63
C ALA A 848 -16.86 -13.80 36.16
N ASP A 849 -16.67 -13.79 34.85
CA ASP A 849 -15.44 -13.35 34.18
C ASP A 849 -15.39 -11.83 34.06
N GLU A 850 -14.18 -11.25 34.06
CA GLU A 850 -14.01 -9.83 33.75
C GLU A 850 -14.61 -9.56 32.36
N THR A 851 -15.60 -8.67 32.29
CA THR A 851 -16.22 -8.23 31.05
C THR A 851 -15.26 -7.36 30.25
N LEU A 852 -15.47 -7.25 28.93
CA LEU A 852 -14.63 -6.40 28.11
C LEU A 852 -14.73 -4.91 28.50
N ARG A 853 -15.88 -4.48 29.02
CA ARG A 853 -16.08 -3.15 29.62
C ARG A 853 -15.19 -2.91 30.84
N GLU A 854 -15.09 -3.89 31.73
CA GLU A 854 -14.19 -3.82 32.90
C GLU A 854 -12.73 -3.78 32.44
N ALA A 855 -12.35 -4.63 31.48
CA ALA A 855 -11.02 -4.62 30.88
C ALA A 855 -10.68 -3.26 30.24
N ARG A 856 -11.61 -2.64 29.49
CA ARG A 856 -11.46 -1.29 28.93
C ARG A 856 -11.20 -0.25 30.02
N THR A 857 -11.99 -0.29 31.09
CA THR A 857 -11.89 0.66 32.21
C THR A 857 -10.54 0.52 32.92
N ARG A 858 -10.15 -0.71 33.24
CA ARG A 858 -8.87 -1.02 33.89
C ARG A 858 -7.68 -0.61 33.02
N LEU A 859 -7.73 -0.92 31.74
CA LEU A 859 -6.67 -0.59 30.77
C LEU A 859 -6.71 0.86 30.30
N ARG A 860 -7.74 1.62 30.68
CA ARG A 860 -8.01 2.98 30.19
C ARG A 860 -7.96 3.01 28.66
N ASN A 861 -8.68 2.09 28.02
CA ASN A 861 -8.80 2.06 26.56
C ASN A 861 -9.46 3.37 26.09
N ARG A 862 -8.82 4.06 25.17
CA ARG A 862 -9.23 5.39 24.68
C ARG A 862 -9.69 5.39 23.23
N VAL A 863 -9.84 4.21 22.64
CA VAL A 863 -10.28 4.12 21.25
C VAL A 863 -11.75 4.41 21.18
N ILE A 864 -12.09 5.38 20.35
CA ILE A 864 -13.46 5.65 19.95
C ILE A 864 -13.47 5.97 18.45
N SER A 865 -14.55 5.60 17.79
CA SER A 865 -15.02 6.34 16.61
C SER A 865 -16.31 7.05 16.95
N ALA A 866 -16.62 8.20 16.35
CA ALA A 866 -17.95 8.79 16.49
C ALA A 866 -18.91 8.31 15.40
N VAL A 867 -18.50 7.33 14.58
CA VAL A 867 -19.32 6.80 13.50
C VAL A 867 -20.46 5.97 14.08
N PRO A 868 -21.72 6.25 13.72
CA PRO A 868 -22.83 5.47 14.22
C PRO A 868 -22.73 4.01 13.77
N VAL A 869 -22.97 3.08 14.69
CA VAL A 869 -23.00 1.64 14.43
C VAL A 869 -24.29 1.08 14.98
N THR A 870 -24.98 0.26 14.20
CA THR A 870 -26.19 -0.43 14.67
C THR A 870 -25.80 -1.65 15.50
N GLY A 871 -26.39 -1.80 16.68
CA GLY A 871 -26.34 -3.02 17.49
C GLY A 871 -27.10 -4.16 16.84
N CYS A 872 -26.61 -5.39 16.98
CA CYS A 872 -27.30 -6.58 16.46
C CYS A 872 -28.61 -6.89 17.23
N SER A 873 -29.64 -7.33 16.49
CA SER A 873 -30.76 -8.11 17.04
C SER A 873 -30.93 -9.35 16.16
N TYR A 874 -30.74 -10.52 16.76
CA TYR A 874 -30.62 -11.77 15.99
C TYR A 874 -31.95 -12.47 15.80
N ASN A 875 -32.15 -13.02 14.60
CA ASN A 875 -33.27 -13.91 14.34
C ASN A 875 -32.91 -15.37 14.72
N ARG A 876 -33.85 -16.30 14.51
CA ARG A 876 -33.70 -17.73 14.85
C ARG A 876 -32.54 -18.49 14.17
N HIS A 877 -31.89 -17.91 13.15
CA HIS A 877 -30.74 -18.50 12.48
C HIS A 877 -29.45 -18.36 13.29
N VAL A 878 -29.42 -17.43 14.27
CA VAL A 878 -28.28 -17.26 15.16
C VAL A 878 -28.66 -17.68 16.57
N SER A 879 -27.78 -18.45 17.22
CA SER A 879 -27.91 -18.73 18.65
C SER A 879 -26.60 -18.44 19.36
N ILE A 880 -26.68 -17.89 20.56
CA ILE A 880 -25.52 -17.55 21.38
C ILE A 880 -25.53 -18.46 22.60
N GLY A 881 -24.38 -19.05 22.92
CA GLY A 881 -24.19 -19.89 24.10
C GLY A 881 -22.85 -19.61 24.76
N THR A 882 -22.56 -20.30 25.85
CA THR A 882 -21.27 -20.20 26.54
C THR A 882 -20.47 -21.50 26.39
N ALA A 883 -19.19 -21.39 26.06
CA ALA A 883 -18.26 -22.52 26.04
C ALA A 883 -17.66 -22.75 27.43
N VAL A 884 -17.39 -24.01 27.77
CA VAL A 884 -16.76 -24.37 29.05
C VAL A 884 -15.26 -24.05 28.99
N ARG A 885 -14.67 -23.68 30.12
CA ARG A 885 -13.22 -23.47 30.22
C ARG A 885 -12.47 -24.74 29.83
N GLY A 886 -11.52 -24.61 28.90
CA GLY A 886 -10.71 -25.74 28.43
C GLY A 886 -11.41 -26.63 27.38
N ASP A 887 -12.63 -26.31 26.94
CA ASP A 887 -13.26 -27.02 25.82
C ASP A 887 -12.37 -26.91 24.58
N SER A 888 -12.01 -28.07 24.03
CA SER A 888 -11.34 -28.11 22.74
C SER A 888 -12.32 -27.68 21.64
N ILE A 889 -11.79 -27.15 20.54
CA ILE A 889 -12.61 -26.79 19.37
C ILE A 889 -13.39 -28.01 18.87
N ALA A 890 -12.75 -29.19 18.89
CA ALA A 890 -13.36 -30.44 18.45
C ALA A 890 -14.54 -30.82 19.34
N ASP A 891 -14.40 -30.74 20.67
CA ASP A 891 -15.48 -31.10 21.61
C ASP A 891 -16.66 -30.14 21.52
N LEU A 892 -16.37 -28.84 21.39
CA LEU A 892 -17.39 -27.81 21.22
C LEU A 892 -18.15 -28.00 19.90
N ALA A 893 -17.42 -28.17 18.80
CA ALA A 893 -18.01 -28.42 17.48
C ALA A 893 -18.83 -29.72 17.49
N SER A 894 -18.31 -30.80 18.08
CA SER A 894 -19.04 -32.08 18.17
C SER A 894 -20.32 -31.96 18.98
N ARG A 895 -20.34 -31.16 20.05
CA ARG A 895 -21.52 -30.95 20.88
C ARG A 895 -22.59 -30.11 20.19
N ILE A 896 -22.17 -29.04 19.51
CA ILE A 896 -23.08 -28.15 18.78
C ILE A 896 -23.60 -28.84 17.51
N LEU A 897 -22.72 -29.50 16.76
CA LEU A 897 -23.01 -30.09 15.45
C LEU A 897 -23.46 -31.56 15.52
N GLY A 898 -23.26 -32.25 16.64
CA GLY A 898 -23.57 -33.68 16.79
C GLY A 898 -25.05 -34.03 16.58
N ASN A 899 -25.94 -33.06 16.75
CA ASN A 899 -27.38 -33.20 16.47
C ASN A 899 -27.77 -32.78 15.05
N HIS A 900 -26.85 -32.23 14.25
CA HIS A 900 -27.12 -31.80 12.87
C HIS A 900 -26.77 -32.93 11.91
N GLY A 901 -27.78 -33.50 11.24
CA GLY A 901 -27.62 -34.59 10.27
C GLY A 901 -27.07 -34.18 8.89
N ALA A 902 -26.86 -32.88 8.64
CA ALA A 902 -26.34 -32.40 7.36
C ALA A 902 -24.81 -32.54 7.30
N SER A 903 -24.31 -33.09 6.20
CA SER A 903 -22.88 -33.20 5.92
C SER A 903 -22.63 -33.15 4.42
N VAL A 904 -21.50 -32.61 4.00
CA VAL A 904 -21.09 -32.56 2.59
C VAL A 904 -19.84 -33.37 2.39
N VAL A 905 -19.90 -34.33 1.47
CA VAL A 905 -18.73 -35.12 1.07
C VAL A 905 -17.94 -34.34 0.04
N LEU A 906 -16.65 -34.07 0.32
CA LEU A 906 -15.78 -33.44 -0.66
C LEU A 906 -15.45 -34.42 -1.79
N PRO A 907 -15.58 -34.01 -3.07
CA PRO A 907 -15.35 -34.89 -4.20
C PRO A 907 -13.89 -35.33 -4.28
N SER A 908 -13.64 -36.43 -5.02
CA SER A 908 -12.28 -36.95 -5.25
C SER A 908 -11.34 -35.96 -5.93
N THR A 909 -11.89 -34.92 -6.57
CA THR A 909 -11.13 -33.85 -7.20
C THR A 909 -10.58 -32.82 -6.22
N CYS A 910 -10.87 -32.92 -4.92
CA CYS A 910 -10.34 -32.04 -3.87
C CYS A 910 -9.08 -32.63 -3.21
N GLY A 911 -7.95 -31.93 -3.29
CA GLY A 911 -6.74 -32.24 -2.49
C GLY A 911 -5.65 -33.03 -3.21
N ALA A 912 -4.98 -32.42 -4.20
CA ALA A 912 -3.69 -32.91 -4.68
C ALA A 912 -2.57 -32.51 -3.70
N GLY A 913 -2.00 -33.49 -2.98
CA GLY A 913 -0.93 -33.33 -1.96
C GLY A 913 -1.12 -34.33 -0.81
N ASP A 914 -0.07 -34.60 -0.02
CA ASP A 914 0.08 -35.71 0.97
C ASP A 914 -0.87 -35.68 2.21
N GLY A 915 -2.15 -35.35 2.00
CA GLY A 915 -3.22 -35.34 3.00
C GLY A 915 -4.60 -34.95 2.43
N GLY A 916 -4.87 -35.27 1.15
CA GLY A 916 -5.99 -34.74 0.35
C GLY A 916 -7.37 -34.75 1.04
N ALA A 917 -8.09 -33.64 0.91
CA ALA A 917 -9.43 -33.43 1.47
C ALA A 917 -10.54 -34.30 0.83
N ALA A 918 -10.21 -35.07 -0.21
CA ALA A 918 -11.12 -35.98 -0.90
C ALA A 918 -11.78 -36.98 0.05
N GLY A 919 -13.10 -37.11 -0.04
CA GLY A 919 -13.87 -38.06 0.75
C GLY A 919 -14.08 -37.67 2.21
N LEU A 920 -13.54 -36.53 2.65
CA LEU A 920 -13.90 -35.94 3.94
C LEU A 920 -15.36 -35.52 3.94
N ARG A 921 -16.04 -35.76 5.06
CA ARG A 921 -17.43 -35.38 5.30
C ARG A 921 -17.46 -34.15 6.18
N VAL A 922 -17.63 -32.99 5.55
CA VAL A 922 -17.68 -31.70 6.23
C VAL A 922 -19.03 -31.54 6.93
N ARG A 923 -19.00 -31.36 8.25
CA ARG A 923 -20.18 -31.16 9.10
C ARG A 923 -20.53 -29.69 9.32
N GLY A 924 -19.57 -28.80 9.11
CA GLY A 924 -19.71 -27.36 9.33
C GLY A 924 -18.36 -26.65 9.31
N PHE A 925 -18.42 -25.34 9.52
CA PHE A 925 -17.24 -24.48 9.66
C PHE A 925 -17.08 -24.04 11.10
N VAL A 926 -15.84 -23.78 11.52
CA VAL A 926 -15.54 -23.15 12.81
C VAL A 926 -14.70 -21.90 12.59
N MET A 927 -15.17 -20.77 13.11
CA MET A 927 -14.41 -19.52 13.18
C MET A 927 -13.95 -19.32 14.62
N ASP A 928 -12.70 -19.69 14.92
CA ASP A 928 -12.14 -19.51 16.27
C ASP A 928 -11.46 -18.14 16.39
N ALA A 929 -12.22 -17.18 16.87
CA ALA A 929 -11.82 -15.79 17.09
C ALA A 929 -11.30 -15.54 18.51
N ARG A 930 -11.16 -16.57 19.35
CA ARG A 930 -10.66 -16.41 20.73
C ARG A 930 -9.23 -15.89 20.76
N THR A 931 -8.90 -15.13 21.79
CA THR A 931 -7.51 -14.87 22.19
C THR A 931 -6.93 -16.07 22.94
N PRO A 932 -5.82 -16.67 22.48
CA PRO A 932 -5.15 -17.75 23.22
C PRO A 932 -4.61 -17.23 24.56
N HIS A 933 -4.97 -17.93 25.64
CA HIS A 933 -4.42 -17.80 27.01
C HIS A 933 -4.64 -16.45 27.74
N ALA A 934 -5.30 -16.55 28.91
CA ALA A 934 -5.37 -15.56 30.00
C ALA A 934 -6.16 -14.24 29.70
N PRO A 935 -6.67 -13.57 30.76
CA PRO A 935 -7.43 -12.32 30.65
C PRO A 935 -6.65 -11.22 29.90
N VAL A 936 -7.39 -10.30 29.28
CA VAL A 936 -6.83 -9.19 28.52
C VAL A 936 -5.95 -8.27 29.39
N THR A 937 -4.63 -8.30 29.18
CA THR A 937 -3.66 -7.56 30.02
C THR A 937 -3.14 -6.26 29.42
N SER A 938 -3.44 -5.98 28.15
CA SER A 938 -2.98 -4.77 27.44
C SER A 938 -4.03 -4.27 26.44
N THR A 939 -3.91 -3.02 26.00
CA THR A 939 -4.81 -2.46 24.96
C THR A 939 -4.65 -3.16 23.61
N ALA A 940 -3.46 -3.68 23.29
CA ALA A 940 -3.26 -4.52 22.12
C ALA A 940 -3.99 -5.87 22.25
N ALA A 941 -3.89 -6.52 23.41
CA ALA A 941 -4.64 -7.75 23.68
C ALA A 941 -6.16 -7.52 23.68
N LEU A 942 -6.62 -6.35 24.13
CA LEU A 942 -8.02 -5.95 24.10
C LEU A 942 -8.58 -5.87 22.68
N ARG A 943 -7.84 -5.20 21.78
CA ARG A 943 -8.20 -5.12 20.36
C ARG A 943 -8.20 -6.50 19.71
N ALA A 944 -7.18 -7.31 20.02
CA ALA A 944 -7.08 -8.68 19.55
C ALA A 944 -8.24 -9.57 20.07
N ALA A 945 -8.88 -9.25 21.20
CA ALA A 945 -10.03 -10.00 21.70
C ALA A 945 -11.32 -9.77 20.90
N LEU A 946 -11.32 -8.78 20.00
CA LEU A 946 -12.44 -8.34 19.17
C LEU A 946 -12.13 -8.53 17.68
N SER A 947 -11.58 -9.69 17.35
CA SER A 947 -11.10 -9.97 15.99
C SER A 947 -12.12 -10.79 15.22
N MET A 948 -12.19 -10.56 13.91
CA MET A 948 -13.06 -11.32 13.00
C MET A 948 -12.39 -11.48 11.63
N PRO A 949 -12.82 -12.46 10.81
CA PRO A 949 -12.39 -12.57 9.42
C PRO A 949 -12.61 -11.26 8.66
N GLY A 950 -11.56 -10.79 7.98
CA GLY A 950 -11.54 -9.52 7.27
C GLY A 950 -11.32 -9.65 5.77
N GLN A 951 -11.56 -10.84 5.21
CA GLN A 951 -11.40 -11.11 3.79
C GLN A 951 -12.37 -12.19 3.32
N THR A 952 -12.53 -12.34 2.00
CA THR A 952 -13.15 -13.54 1.42
C THR A 952 -12.29 -14.78 1.69
N LEU A 953 -12.95 -15.85 2.13
CA LEU A 953 -12.33 -17.13 2.43
C LEU A 953 -12.52 -18.11 1.27
N ALA A 954 -11.56 -19.03 1.13
CA ALA A 954 -11.63 -20.18 0.23
C ALA A 954 -11.35 -21.47 1.00
N LEU A 955 -11.59 -22.62 0.38
CA LEU A 955 -11.47 -23.92 1.04
C LEU A 955 -10.04 -24.15 1.60
N GLU A 956 -9.00 -23.71 0.90
CA GLU A 956 -7.60 -23.81 1.36
C GLU A 956 -7.30 -23.03 2.64
N ASP A 957 -8.11 -22.03 3.00
CA ASP A 957 -7.91 -21.22 4.20
C ASP A 957 -8.24 -22.03 5.47
N PHE A 958 -9.03 -23.08 5.35
CA PHE A 958 -9.45 -23.91 6.48
C PHE A 958 -8.52 -25.10 6.68
N ARG A 959 -8.34 -25.52 7.93
CA ARG A 959 -7.81 -26.84 8.26
C ARG A 959 -8.97 -27.78 8.58
N ALA A 960 -8.87 -29.03 8.14
CA ALA A 960 -9.82 -30.05 8.53
C ALA A 960 -9.50 -30.52 9.96
N MET A 961 -10.52 -30.59 10.82
CA MET A 961 -10.41 -31.11 12.18
C MET A 961 -11.46 -32.18 12.40
N ARG A 962 -11.05 -33.36 12.89
CA ARG A 962 -11.96 -34.47 13.19
C ARG A 962 -12.92 -34.11 14.32
N VAL A 963 -14.20 -34.47 14.15
CA VAL A 963 -15.28 -34.24 15.14
C VAL A 963 -16.22 -35.43 15.33
N GLY A 964 -16.08 -36.48 14.51
CA GLY A 964 -16.96 -37.65 14.57
C GLY A 964 -16.24 -38.94 15.00
N PRO A 965 -17.02 -39.99 15.31
CA PRO A 965 -16.48 -41.32 15.56
C PRO A 965 -15.78 -41.89 14.31
N ASP A 966 -16.25 -41.55 13.11
CA ASP A 966 -15.56 -41.82 11.85
C ASP A 966 -14.47 -40.76 11.60
N ASP A 967 -13.26 -41.22 11.26
CA ASP A 967 -12.11 -40.36 10.94
C ASP A 967 -12.38 -39.38 9.78
N ARG A 968 -13.37 -39.69 8.93
CA ARG A 968 -13.75 -38.83 7.79
C ARG A 968 -14.68 -37.69 8.17
N ASP A 969 -15.31 -37.71 9.34
CA ASP A 969 -16.20 -36.63 9.78
C ASP A 969 -15.39 -35.47 10.36
N VAL A 970 -15.40 -34.35 9.64
CA VAL A 970 -14.57 -33.18 9.95
C VAL A 970 -15.37 -31.90 10.00
N VAL A 971 -14.83 -30.91 10.71
CA VAL A 971 -15.17 -29.49 10.53
C VAL A 971 -14.01 -28.74 9.90
N LEU A 972 -14.34 -27.68 9.18
CA LEU A 972 -13.37 -26.79 8.57
C LEU A 972 -13.10 -25.62 9.51
N VAL A 973 -11.93 -25.62 10.14
CA VAL A 973 -11.55 -24.65 11.18
C VAL A 973 -10.67 -23.56 10.59
N LEU A 974 -11.01 -22.31 10.89
CA LEU A 974 -10.12 -21.16 10.75
C LEU A 974 -9.94 -20.54 12.13
N ALA A 975 -8.79 -20.79 12.75
CA ALA A 975 -8.37 -20.09 13.97
C ALA A 975 -7.52 -18.87 13.62
N ARG A 976 -7.39 -17.93 14.57
CA ARG A 976 -6.50 -16.77 14.42
C ARG A 976 -5.03 -17.16 14.20
N GLU A 977 -4.59 -18.24 14.83
CA GLU A 977 -3.24 -18.79 14.65
C GLU A 977 -3.06 -19.33 13.23
N ASP A 978 -4.05 -20.09 12.73
CA ASP A 978 -4.06 -20.58 11.34
C ASP A 978 -4.06 -19.42 10.35
N ALA A 979 -4.76 -18.34 10.67
CA ALA A 979 -4.82 -17.15 9.84
C ALA A 979 -3.49 -16.41 9.73
N ALA A 980 -2.66 -16.45 10.78
CA ALA A 980 -1.29 -15.93 10.69
C ALA A 980 -0.43 -16.79 9.76
N ALA A 981 -0.52 -18.12 9.88
CA ALA A 981 0.22 -19.04 9.03
C ALA A 981 -0.21 -18.99 7.55
N LYS A 982 -1.51 -18.80 7.28
CA LYS A 982 -2.11 -18.79 5.94
C LYS A 982 -2.32 -17.39 5.34
N ALA A 983 -1.78 -16.35 5.97
CA ALA A 983 -1.94 -14.95 5.52
C ALA A 983 -3.40 -14.47 5.39
N VAL A 984 -4.32 -15.05 6.15
CA VAL A 984 -5.73 -14.63 6.18
C VAL A 984 -5.84 -13.35 7.01
N HIS A 985 -6.50 -12.35 6.44
CA HIS A 985 -6.71 -11.06 7.09
C HIS A 985 -7.81 -11.14 8.14
N TRP A 986 -7.52 -10.54 9.28
CA TRP A 986 -8.48 -10.33 10.37
C TRP A 986 -8.55 -8.85 10.65
N ILE A 987 -9.74 -8.40 11.03
CA ILE A 987 -9.96 -7.03 11.49
C ILE A 987 -9.91 -7.12 13.01
N ASP A 988 -8.90 -6.53 13.62
CA ASP A 988 -8.83 -6.48 15.08
C ASP A 988 -9.66 -5.31 15.59
N GLY A 989 -10.22 -5.42 16.79
CA GLY A 989 -11.00 -4.35 17.41
C GLY A 989 -12.20 -3.95 16.56
N ALA A 990 -12.98 -4.85 15.97
CA ALA A 990 -14.35 -4.45 15.67
C ALA A 990 -15.20 -4.72 16.87
N SER A 991 -15.70 -3.63 17.41
CA SER A 991 -16.63 -3.64 18.51
C SER A 991 -17.56 -2.49 18.25
N GLU A 992 -18.84 -2.78 18.41
CA GLU A 992 -19.88 -1.76 18.32
C GLU A 992 -19.70 -0.72 19.43
N ASN A 993 -19.20 -1.13 20.61
CA ASN A 993 -18.93 -0.24 21.74
C ASN A 993 -17.63 0.56 21.58
N ASP A 994 -16.68 0.15 20.73
CA ASP A 994 -15.56 1.04 20.40
C ASP A 994 -15.90 1.88 19.16
N LEU A 995 -17.11 1.68 18.60
CA LEU A 995 -17.62 2.26 17.34
C LEU A 995 -16.69 2.01 16.15
N LEU A 996 -15.90 0.94 16.21
CA LEU A 996 -14.89 0.65 15.21
C LEU A 996 -15.57 0.03 13.98
N ILE A 997 -15.66 0.81 12.92
CA ILE A 997 -16.32 0.46 11.66
C ILE A 997 -15.78 -0.88 11.17
N THR A 998 -16.67 -1.79 10.84
CA THR A 998 -16.33 -2.96 10.01
C THR A 998 -17.54 -3.37 9.19
N PHE A 999 -18.64 -3.72 9.85
CA PHE A 999 -19.92 -4.05 9.20
C PHE A 999 -21.05 -3.37 9.97
N PRO A 1000 -21.31 -2.07 9.72
CA PRO A 1000 -22.22 -1.27 10.54
C PRO A 1000 -23.71 -1.56 10.33
N LEU A 1001 -24.09 -2.24 9.24
CA LEU A 1001 -25.49 -2.48 8.88
C LEU A 1001 -25.96 -3.89 9.27
N PRO A 1002 -27.27 -4.05 9.57
CA PRO A 1002 -27.87 -5.36 9.80
C PRO A 1002 -27.80 -6.30 8.60
N LEU A 1003 -27.68 -7.61 8.84
CA LEU A 1003 -27.75 -8.65 7.82
C LEU A 1003 -29.13 -9.33 7.79
N ARG A 1004 -29.80 -9.34 6.63
CA ARG A 1004 -31.13 -9.94 6.44
C ARG A 1004 -31.18 -11.41 6.85
N GLU A 1005 -30.10 -12.15 6.59
CA GLU A 1005 -30.01 -13.58 6.87
C GLU A 1005 -30.01 -13.89 8.37
N TYR A 1006 -29.44 -13.02 9.21
CA TYR A 1006 -29.11 -13.34 10.61
C TYR A 1006 -29.79 -12.43 11.64
N GLU A 1007 -30.29 -11.27 11.22
CA GLU A 1007 -30.86 -10.27 12.12
C GLU A 1007 -32.37 -10.10 11.92
N GLU A 1008 -33.07 -9.56 12.92
CA GLU A 1008 -34.51 -9.29 12.86
C GLU A 1008 -34.75 -7.99 12.12
N MET A 1009 -35.28 -8.08 10.90
CA MET A 1009 -35.47 -6.91 10.04
C MET A 1009 -36.61 -5.98 10.52
N GLU A 1010 -37.55 -6.49 11.32
CA GLU A 1010 -38.66 -5.71 11.89
C GLU A 1010 -38.29 -4.98 13.20
N ALA A 1011 -37.16 -5.32 13.81
CA ALA A 1011 -36.72 -4.67 15.03
C ALA A 1011 -36.36 -3.19 14.78
N THR A 1012 -36.66 -2.33 15.75
CA THR A 1012 -36.16 -0.95 15.75
C THR A 1012 -34.64 -0.95 15.80
N VAL A 1013 -34.01 -0.10 14.98
CA VAL A 1013 -32.55 0.09 14.98
C VAL A 1013 -32.09 0.47 16.38
N LYS A 1014 -31.23 -0.37 16.94
CA LYS A 1014 -30.52 -0.06 18.19
C LYS A 1014 -29.18 0.56 17.82
N TRP A 1015 -28.87 1.73 18.35
CA TRP A 1015 -27.54 2.32 18.16
C TRP A 1015 -26.60 1.85 19.26
N SER A 1016 -25.41 1.40 18.89
CA SER A 1016 -24.42 0.95 19.86
C SER A 1016 -23.84 2.11 20.65
N LYS A 1017 -23.69 1.93 21.96
CA LYS A 1017 -23.24 2.98 22.88
C LYS A 1017 -21.80 2.71 23.29
N PRO A 1018 -20.89 3.68 23.10
CA PRO A 1018 -19.49 3.48 23.43
C PRO A 1018 -19.19 3.41 24.93
#